data_AF-A0A955T7S6-F1
#
_entry.id   AF-A0A955T7S6-F1
#
_cell.length_a   1.000
_cell.length_b   1.000
_cell.length_c   1.000
_cell.angle_alpha   90.00
_cell.angle_beta   90.00
_cell.angle_gamma   90.00
#
_symmetry.space_group_name_H-M   'P 1'
#
loop_
_entity.id
_entity.type
_entity.pdbx_description
1 polymer ?
#
loop_
_entity_poly.entity_id
_entity_poly.type
_entity_poly.pdbx_seq_one_letter_code
_entity_poly.pdbx_strand_id
1 'polypeptide(L)'
;LSDWPRLYWRQDGIEDFMLQVGDASGSTWRILPLPNPPDTQRGGVMEDMGIRYRVRATEDRQLLFNRTDDQLPQTTLLTTVPSEVESDFLKLVWQGEDNYTLPSFLRFEVQLDESEPVIWDATSYEFEGLSNGSHRISITAIDEAQNRQVPPTVRNFRVQVPPVPEFVTPTTGDLLNASEIKAVWKGSDNVAEDAPLLFSLKIDDEEWGDWITDTEMTVDNLEDGEHGFFLRAKDSYENVSKEPATVRFEVDSEPPVSVVEELPRDWDNLQAVWPDIPNYKVEFRVTGRDNRTAGSDLEYRYKLDDGLPSAWMSVEDITSLSGLPDGTHKIEFETRDEAGNVQSPPTSLDFDFNTPPNTHLWVDDTNAAGRTYRFQGKDSNSNLSDIMFRWKIDEDGDWSDWTIETQALASNILKGVSHGEHVLYLQARDSAGNVDPTPAREIIEVDTIPPEPPVGIKVIVQDDGSNVDLRWESVSDAATYQVYRSNAETLDRSTARLVYSGPNTRTRDIPGREEHTVTYYYFVTASDRSGNESDSGEVQKVEVLGNTEIRVKDFKQVERTVNTVIGSKRWNEVQRIASEAQPEIVPQAYLEYWKLSASAGMALNSDPQNLQQLTSAKTGMDSFIKSPPQIDPVYFEEAGGKDVAINGMVNSLKAQLDEVKSAILWIRLKKFGMYGAIALVVLLILFGVYKYIQSRKVTQMPTIRIDEGIPPEITPSKEALKDPTVLRRWAEVQADSSSAENWSRLAFAFHNIGELENAIQSLYKALEIEPENTRFHFQMGHFHKEIGNNKDAIRHFERYLELNPESTKSAEEVKGLLERLRKGEE
;
A
#
# COMPACT_ATOMS: atom_id res chain seq x y z
N LEU A 1 -33.48 -16.88 119.59
CA LEU A 1 -34.36 -16.44 120.71
C LEU A 1 -35.84 -16.82 120.53
N SER A 2 -36.17 -17.81 119.68
CA SER A 2 -37.50 -18.48 119.64
C SER A 2 -37.40 -20.01 119.69
N ASP A 3 -36.21 -20.59 119.54
CA ASP A 3 -36.02 -22.03 119.35
C ASP A 3 -35.11 -22.68 120.41
N TRP A 4 -35.14 -22.17 121.65
CA TRP A 4 -34.41 -22.83 122.74
C TRP A 4 -35.32 -23.83 123.46
N PRO A 5 -34.85 -25.07 123.68
CA PRO A 5 -35.68 -26.16 124.18
C PRO A 5 -36.21 -25.89 125.59
N ARG A 6 -37.47 -26.28 125.85
CA ARG A 6 -38.00 -26.39 127.21
C ARG A 6 -37.34 -27.59 127.87
N LEU A 7 -36.43 -27.33 128.81
CA LEU A 7 -35.73 -28.39 129.53
C LEU A 7 -36.53 -28.85 130.75
N TYR A 8 -36.87 -30.14 130.76
CA TYR A 8 -37.53 -30.82 131.87
C TYR A 8 -36.46 -31.57 132.68
N TRP A 9 -36.30 -31.21 133.95
CA TRP A 9 -35.42 -31.91 134.87
C TRP A 9 -36.23 -32.94 135.68
N ARG A 10 -35.82 -34.21 135.65
CA ARG A 10 -36.54 -35.32 136.29
C ARG A 10 -35.63 -35.97 137.34
N GLN A 11 -35.98 -35.85 138.61
CA GLN A 11 -35.38 -36.63 139.70
C GLN A 11 -36.48 -37.45 140.37
N ASP A 12 -36.34 -38.78 140.38
CA ASP A 12 -37.18 -39.73 141.13
C ASP A 12 -38.71 -39.62 140.99
N GLY A 13 -39.18 -39.15 139.82
CA GLY A 13 -40.48 -39.56 139.27
C GLY A 13 -41.73 -38.78 139.66
N ILE A 14 -41.68 -37.65 140.39
CA ILE A 14 -42.88 -36.82 140.65
C ILE A 14 -42.50 -35.31 140.65
N GLU A 15 -43.05 -34.56 139.68
CA GLU A 15 -43.00 -33.10 139.40
C GLU A 15 -42.02 -32.58 138.32
N ASP A 16 -42.55 -31.79 137.37
CA ASP A 16 -41.85 -31.09 136.28
C ASP A 16 -41.64 -29.59 136.65
N PHE A 17 -40.46 -29.03 136.37
CA PHE A 17 -40.17 -27.60 136.59
C PHE A 17 -40.02 -26.82 135.28
N MET A 18 -40.44 -25.55 135.27
CA MET A 18 -40.20 -24.63 134.14
C MET A 18 -39.02 -23.70 134.41
N LEU A 19 -38.07 -23.68 133.47
CA LEU A 19 -36.94 -22.74 133.41
C LEU A 19 -37.21 -21.64 132.37
N GLN A 20 -36.94 -20.38 132.73
CA GLN A 20 -37.00 -19.23 131.82
C GLN A 20 -35.60 -18.63 131.68
N VAL A 21 -35.24 -18.19 130.48
CA VAL A 21 -33.96 -17.48 130.21
C VAL A 21 -33.86 -16.25 131.13
N GLY A 22 -32.73 -16.13 131.83
CA GLY A 22 -32.42 -15.09 132.80
C GLY A 22 -31.70 -13.86 132.23
N ASP A 23 -31.07 -13.98 131.05
CA ASP A 23 -30.43 -12.87 130.32
C ASP A 23 -30.51 -13.01 128.79
N ALA A 24 -30.27 -11.92 128.05
CA ALA A 24 -30.40 -11.90 126.59
C ALA A 24 -29.32 -12.75 125.86
N SER A 25 -28.23 -13.12 126.53
CA SER A 25 -27.13 -13.94 126.01
C SER A 25 -27.37 -15.45 126.13
N GLY A 26 -28.44 -15.88 126.79
CA GLY A 26 -28.75 -17.30 127.01
C GLY A 26 -27.82 -17.99 128.02
N SER A 27 -27.00 -17.19 128.73
CA SER A 27 -25.95 -17.64 129.64
C SER A 27 -26.44 -17.85 131.07
N THR A 28 -27.62 -17.35 131.43
CA THR A 28 -28.26 -17.62 132.72
C THR A 28 -29.73 -17.99 132.56
N TRP A 29 -30.24 -18.86 133.45
CA TRP A 29 -31.62 -19.36 133.45
C TRP A 29 -32.19 -19.32 134.88
N ARG A 30 -33.49 -18.97 135.05
CA ARG A 30 -34.19 -18.87 136.34
C ARG A 30 -35.35 -19.87 136.46
N ILE A 31 -35.58 -20.38 137.68
CA ILE A 31 -36.70 -21.26 138.06
C ILE A 31 -37.86 -20.39 138.59
N LEU A 32 -39.10 -20.60 138.12
CA LEU A 32 -40.31 -19.92 138.60
C LEU A 32 -40.81 -20.52 139.94
N PRO A 33 -41.38 -19.73 140.87
CA PRO A 33 -41.58 -20.15 142.26
C PRO A 33 -42.71 -21.18 142.45
N LEU A 34 -42.40 -22.29 143.14
CA LEU A 34 -43.32 -23.26 143.75
C LEU A 34 -43.09 -23.34 145.27
N PRO A 35 -44.06 -23.82 146.08
CA PRO A 35 -44.07 -23.64 147.53
C PRO A 35 -42.95 -24.37 148.30
N ASN A 36 -42.25 -25.35 147.71
CA ASN A 36 -41.14 -26.08 148.31
C ASN A 36 -40.04 -26.39 147.27
N PRO A 37 -38.84 -25.77 147.33
CA PRO A 37 -37.76 -26.08 146.40
C PRO A 37 -36.96 -27.35 146.81
N PRO A 38 -36.50 -28.18 145.85
CA PRO A 38 -35.59 -29.30 146.14
C PRO A 38 -34.18 -28.83 146.52
N ASP A 39 -33.47 -29.65 147.31
CA ASP A 39 -32.11 -29.39 147.80
C ASP A 39 -31.05 -29.67 146.70
N THR A 40 -30.46 -28.61 146.12
CA THR A 40 -29.63 -28.67 144.90
C THR A 40 -28.11 -28.64 145.15
N GLN A 41 -27.61 -29.10 146.30
CA GLN A 41 -26.16 -29.03 146.61
C GLN A 41 -25.25 -30.08 145.94
N ARG A 42 -25.72 -30.89 144.97
CA ARG A 42 -24.86 -31.84 144.22
C ARG A 42 -24.83 -31.51 142.73
N GLY A 43 -23.66 -31.11 142.24
CA GLY A 43 -23.41 -30.84 140.81
C GLY A 43 -23.67 -32.07 139.93
N GLY A 44 -24.16 -31.82 138.71
CA GLY A 44 -24.52 -32.84 137.73
C GLY A 44 -24.00 -32.51 136.33
N VAL A 45 -23.95 -33.53 135.47
CA VAL A 45 -23.60 -33.42 134.05
C VAL A 45 -24.88 -33.55 133.23
N MET A 46 -25.05 -32.71 132.21
CA MET A 46 -26.21 -32.71 131.31
C MET A 46 -25.73 -33.02 129.87
N GLU A 47 -26.48 -33.79 129.09
CA GLU A 47 -26.12 -34.14 127.71
C GLU A 47 -27.28 -33.77 126.77
N ASP A 48 -26.97 -33.06 125.67
CA ASP A 48 -27.95 -32.70 124.63
C ASP A 48 -27.29 -32.74 123.24
N MET A 49 -27.93 -33.43 122.30
CA MET A 49 -27.44 -33.66 120.93
C MET A 49 -25.96 -34.11 120.83
N GLY A 50 -25.51 -34.97 121.75
CA GLY A 50 -24.15 -35.49 121.78
C GLY A 50 -23.11 -34.57 122.45
N ILE A 51 -23.53 -33.40 122.96
CA ILE A 51 -22.68 -32.45 123.67
C ILE A 51 -22.92 -32.57 125.18
N ARG A 52 -21.85 -32.79 125.96
CA ARG A 52 -21.92 -32.83 127.44
C ARG A 52 -21.61 -31.46 128.05
N TYR A 53 -22.42 -31.07 129.01
CA TYR A 53 -22.31 -29.84 129.79
C TYR A 53 -22.07 -30.14 131.27
N ARG A 54 -21.14 -29.42 131.90
CA ARG A 54 -20.95 -29.45 133.36
C ARG A 54 -21.73 -28.31 134.00
N VAL A 55 -22.65 -28.63 134.92
CA VAL A 55 -23.61 -27.66 135.47
C VAL A 55 -23.32 -27.37 136.94
N ARG A 56 -23.21 -26.09 137.31
CA ARG A 56 -23.05 -25.64 138.70
C ARG A 56 -24.09 -24.56 139.04
N ALA A 57 -24.75 -24.70 140.19
CA ALA A 57 -25.63 -23.68 140.73
C ALA A 57 -24.84 -22.61 141.49
N THR A 58 -25.16 -21.34 141.28
CA THR A 58 -24.65 -20.20 142.07
C THR A 58 -25.53 -19.93 143.29
N GLU A 59 -25.03 -19.19 144.28
CA GLU A 59 -25.78 -18.80 145.49
C GLU A 59 -27.09 -18.05 145.15
N ASP A 60 -27.12 -17.36 144.00
CA ASP A 60 -28.27 -16.62 143.48
C ASP A 60 -29.24 -17.46 142.62
N ARG A 61 -29.13 -18.80 142.67
CA ARG A 61 -29.98 -19.75 141.93
C ARG A 61 -29.91 -19.62 140.40
N GLN A 62 -28.73 -19.31 139.84
CA GLN A 62 -28.45 -19.37 138.40
C GLN A 62 -27.59 -20.60 138.05
N LEU A 63 -27.82 -21.22 136.88
CA LEU A 63 -27.02 -22.33 136.35
C LEU A 63 -26.02 -21.82 135.31
N LEU A 64 -24.71 -22.09 135.49
CA LEU A 64 -23.65 -21.78 134.52
C LEU A 64 -23.24 -23.01 133.70
N PHE A 65 -23.00 -22.81 132.40
CA PHE A 65 -22.52 -23.81 131.44
C PHE A 65 -21.14 -23.40 130.89
N ASN A 66 -20.14 -24.29 130.89
CA ASN A 66 -18.79 -24.03 130.34
C ASN A 66 -18.40 -25.12 129.31
N ARG A 67 -17.86 -24.74 128.15
CA ARG A 67 -17.46 -25.62 127.02
C ARG A 67 -15.93 -25.66 126.89
N THR A 68 -15.31 -26.85 126.86
CA THR A 68 -13.87 -27.05 126.58
C THR A 68 -13.68 -28.30 125.74
N ASP A 69 -13.15 -28.15 124.53
CA ASP A 69 -12.68 -29.23 123.66
C ASP A 69 -11.17 -29.44 123.87
N ASP A 70 -10.73 -30.69 124.06
CA ASP A 70 -9.38 -31.09 124.40
C ASP A 70 -8.80 -32.24 123.54
N GLN A 71 -9.47 -32.67 122.46
CA GLN A 71 -8.94 -33.68 121.54
C GLN A 71 -8.46 -33.05 120.23
N LEU A 72 -7.45 -33.68 119.61
CA LEU A 72 -6.89 -33.20 118.35
C LEU A 72 -7.63 -33.86 117.18
N PRO A 73 -7.91 -33.11 116.08
CA PRO A 73 -8.47 -33.70 114.88
C PRO A 73 -7.47 -34.65 114.20
N GLN A 74 -7.97 -35.56 113.36
CA GLN A 74 -7.16 -36.52 112.60
C GLN A 74 -7.51 -36.51 111.12
N THR A 75 -6.53 -36.85 110.28
CA THR A 75 -6.73 -37.08 108.84
C THR A 75 -6.37 -38.51 108.45
N THR A 76 -7.18 -39.10 107.57
CA THR A 76 -6.89 -40.38 106.92
C THR A 76 -6.78 -40.17 105.42
N LEU A 77 -5.63 -40.50 104.83
CA LEU A 77 -5.44 -40.39 103.39
C LEU A 77 -6.18 -41.53 102.66
N LEU A 78 -6.98 -41.17 101.67
CA LEU A 78 -7.74 -42.11 100.83
C LEU A 78 -7.00 -42.41 99.52
N THR A 79 -6.25 -41.45 98.98
CA THR A 79 -5.37 -41.69 97.82
C THR A 79 -4.19 -42.57 98.22
N THR A 80 -3.94 -43.65 97.47
CA THR A 80 -2.68 -44.38 97.56
C THR A 80 -1.64 -43.64 96.72
N VAL A 81 -0.59 -43.13 97.37
CA VAL A 81 0.54 -42.48 96.68
C VAL A 81 1.64 -43.54 96.53
N PRO A 82 2.03 -43.90 95.30
CA PRO A 82 3.16 -44.80 95.10
C PRO A 82 4.47 -44.15 95.59
N SER A 83 5.47 -44.97 95.88
CA SER A 83 6.80 -44.46 96.25
C SER A 83 7.47 -43.69 95.11
N GLU A 84 7.09 -43.97 93.86
CA GLU A 84 7.60 -43.35 92.64
C GLU A 84 6.42 -42.91 91.75
N VAL A 85 6.49 -41.69 91.23
CA VAL A 85 5.46 -41.03 90.41
C VAL A 85 6.10 -40.60 89.09
N GLU A 86 5.64 -41.15 87.97
CA GLU A 86 6.14 -40.80 86.61
C GLU A 86 5.36 -39.65 85.96
N SER A 87 4.85 -38.73 86.78
CA SER A 87 4.00 -37.62 86.38
C SER A 87 4.33 -36.40 87.22
N ASP A 88 4.35 -35.21 86.62
CA ASP A 88 4.50 -33.92 87.31
C ASP A 88 3.20 -33.48 88.00
N PHE A 89 2.14 -34.27 87.85
CA PHE A 89 0.84 -34.08 88.46
C PHE A 89 0.53 -35.16 89.51
N LEU A 90 0.01 -34.76 90.68
CA LEU A 90 -0.49 -35.65 91.74
C LEU A 90 -1.75 -35.10 92.41
N LYS A 91 -2.83 -35.90 92.44
CA LYS A 91 -4.07 -35.58 93.17
C LYS A 91 -4.21 -36.39 94.45
N LEU A 92 -4.31 -35.71 95.59
CA LEU A 92 -4.59 -36.33 96.89
C LEU A 92 -6.04 -36.13 97.31
N VAL A 93 -6.60 -37.16 97.94
CA VAL A 93 -7.91 -37.18 98.58
C VAL A 93 -7.74 -37.77 99.98
N TRP A 94 -8.33 -37.14 100.98
CA TRP A 94 -8.29 -37.57 102.38
C TRP A 94 -9.67 -37.47 103.02
N GLN A 95 -9.78 -37.83 104.29
CA GLN A 95 -10.92 -37.58 105.15
C GLN A 95 -10.43 -36.99 106.47
N GLY A 96 -11.15 -36.02 107.01
CA GLY A 96 -10.91 -35.48 108.35
C GLY A 96 -11.95 -36.00 109.34
N GLU A 97 -11.51 -36.34 110.53
CA GLU A 97 -12.37 -36.75 111.64
C GLU A 97 -11.97 -36.01 112.91
N ASP A 98 -12.97 -35.62 113.69
CA ASP A 98 -12.79 -35.02 115.01
C ASP A 98 -13.97 -35.44 115.89
N ASN A 99 -13.78 -35.42 117.21
CA ASN A 99 -14.83 -35.82 118.14
C ASN A 99 -15.88 -34.73 118.37
N TYR A 100 -15.59 -33.46 118.05
CA TYR A 100 -16.53 -32.34 118.19
C TYR A 100 -16.79 -31.58 116.89
N THR A 101 -15.76 -31.33 116.07
CA THR A 101 -15.88 -30.61 114.80
C THR A 101 -16.37 -31.54 113.69
N LEU A 102 -17.48 -31.17 113.02
CA LEU A 102 -17.98 -31.97 111.90
C LEU A 102 -16.97 -31.97 110.75
N PRO A 103 -16.85 -33.06 109.97
CA PRO A 103 -15.91 -33.13 108.85
C PRO A 103 -16.01 -31.98 107.83
N SER A 104 -17.19 -31.38 107.66
CA SER A 104 -17.43 -30.24 106.76
C SER A 104 -16.95 -28.89 107.30
N PHE A 105 -16.59 -28.81 108.58
CA PHE A 105 -16.08 -27.59 109.24
C PHE A 105 -14.59 -27.69 109.59
N LEU A 106 -13.97 -28.87 109.39
CA LEU A 106 -12.52 -29.01 109.48
C LEU A 106 -11.84 -28.23 108.35
N ARG A 107 -10.72 -27.58 108.69
CA ARG A 107 -9.79 -27.02 107.71
C ARG A 107 -8.51 -27.85 107.69
N PHE A 108 -7.79 -27.80 106.59
CA PHE A 108 -6.56 -28.57 106.40
C PHE A 108 -5.43 -27.64 106.02
N GLU A 109 -4.28 -27.78 106.68
CA GLU A 109 -3.02 -27.26 106.15
C GLU A 109 -2.40 -28.31 105.26
N VAL A 110 -2.24 -27.97 103.99
CA VAL A 110 -1.57 -28.79 102.99
C VAL A 110 -0.22 -28.14 102.68
N GLN A 111 0.86 -28.89 102.83
CA GLN A 111 2.21 -28.41 102.58
C GLN A 111 2.96 -29.39 101.68
N LEU A 112 3.62 -28.87 100.65
CA LEU A 112 4.54 -29.61 99.78
C LEU A 112 5.98 -29.22 100.17
N ASP A 113 6.79 -30.20 100.53
CA ASP A 113 8.17 -30.04 100.95
C ASP A 113 8.33 -29.01 102.09
N GLU A 114 9.13 -27.98 101.83
CA GLU A 114 9.38 -26.85 102.74
C GLU A 114 8.59 -25.59 102.32
N SER A 115 7.58 -25.73 101.45
CA SER A 115 6.73 -24.59 101.03
C SER A 115 5.94 -24.03 102.21
N GLU A 116 5.44 -22.80 102.09
CA GLU A 116 4.46 -22.27 103.05
C GLU A 116 3.19 -23.16 103.04
N PRO A 117 2.65 -23.56 104.22
CA PRO A 117 1.42 -24.33 104.29
C PRO A 117 0.22 -23.55 103.74
N VAL A 118 -0.61 -24.22 102.93
CA VAL A 118 -1.84 -23.65 102.38
C VAL A 118 -3.04 -24.12 103.19
N ILE A 119 -3.88 -23.18 103.64
CA ILE A 119 -5.15 -23.50 104.29
C ILE A 119 -6.18 -23.88 103.24
N TRP A 120 -6.83 -25.02 103.43
CA TRP A 120 -7.72 -25.64 102.47
C TRP A 120 -8.96 -26.20 103.17
N ASP A 121 -10.15 -25.93 102.63
CA ASP A 121 -11.42 -26.32 103.27
C ASP A 121 -12.03 -27.60 102.65
N ALA A 122 -11.40 -28.14 101.60
CA ALA A 122 -11.85 -29.37 100.94
C ALA A 122 -10.97 -30.58 101.32
N THR A 123 -11.47 -31.77 101.05
CA THR A 123 -10.78 -33.03 101.35
C THR A 123 -9.98 -33.59 100.17
N SER A 124 -9.59 -32.73 99.23
CA SER A 124 -8.71 -33.09 98.11
C SER A 124 -7.87 -31.90 97.63
N TYR A 125 -6.65 -32.16 97.17
CA TYR A 125 -5.73 -31.16 96.62
C TYR A 125 -4.98 -31.71 95.40
N GLU A 126 -4.76 -30.88 94.40
CA GLU A 126 -4.05 -31.20 93.17
C GLU A 126 -2.71 -30.45 93.18
N PHE A 127 -1.61 -31.20 93.04
CA PHE A 127 -0.27 -30.67 92.86
C PHE A 127 0.10 -30.80 91.38
N GLU A 128 0.47 -29.69 90.76
CA GLU A 128 0.90 -29.61 89.36
C GLU A 128 2.34 -29.10 89.28
N GLY A 129 3.06 -29.44 88.19
CA GLY A 129 4.42 -28.97 87.97
C GLY A 129 5.43 -29.49 89.00
N LEU A 130 5.22 -30.69 89.53
CA LEU A 130 6.15 -31.33 90.46
C LEU A 130 7.48 -31.60 89.75
N SER A 131 8.57 -31.14 90.37
CA SER A 131 9.91 -31.33 89.83
C SER A 131 10.38 -32.78 89.99
N ASN A 132 11.32 -33.27 89.16
CA ASN A 132 11.99 -34.54 89.46
C ASN A 132 12.75 -34.47 90.78
N GLY A 133 12.59 -35.48 91.64
CA GLY A 133 13.19 -35.49 92.97
C GLY A 133 12.30 -36.10 94.05
N SER A 134 12.81 -36.08 95.28
CA SER A 134 12.07 -36.56 96.45
C SER A 134 11.17 -35.46 96.98
N HIS A 135 9.88 -35.76 97.11
CA HIS A 135 8.87 -34.86 97.64
C HIS A 135 8.23 -35.41 98.90
N ARG A 136 7.81 -34.50 99.78
CA ARG A 136 7.10 -34.78 101.03
C ARG A 136 5.85 -33.91 101.11
N ILE A 137 4.68 -34.52 101.09
CA ILE A 137 3.43 -33.83 101.38
C ILE A 137 3.03 -34.07 102.83
N SER A 138 2.63 -33.01 103.52
CA SER A 138 1.98 -33.09 104.84
C SER A 138 0.60 -32.45 104.85
N ILE A 139 -0.35 -33.14 105.48
CA ILE A 139 -1.73 -32.70 105.67
C ILE A 139 -2.01 -32.64 107.18
N THR A 140 -2.41 -31.48 107.68
CA THR A 140 -2.72 -31.24 109.10
C THR A 140 -4.17 -30.78 109.22
N ALA A 141 -5.04 -31.55 109.90
CA ALA A 141 -6.38 -31.07 110.22
C ALA A 141 -6.35 -30.00 111.33
N ILE A 142 -7.24 -29.01 111.22
CA ILE A 142 -7.48 -27.94 112.18
C ILE A 142 -8.97 -27.90 112.48
N ASP A 143 -9.32 -27.96 113.76
CA ASP A 143 -10.70 -27.94 114.23
C ASP A 143 -11.22 -26.51 114.46
N GLU A 144 -12.50 -26.35 114.83
CA GLU A 144 -13.07 -25.02 115.11
C GLU A 144 -12.48 -24.37 116.38
N ALA A 145 -11.97 -25.17 117.32
CA ALA A 145 -11.29 -24.73 118.53
C ALA A 145 -9.81 -24.33 118.31
N GLN A 146 -9.32 -24.43 117.07
CA GLN A 146 -7.93 -24.20 116.66
C GLN A 146 -6.93 -25.24 117.19
N ASN A 147 -7.39 -26.41 117.63
CA ASN A 147 -6.52 -27.54 117.85
C ASN A 147 -6.03 -28.08 116.50
N ARG A 148 -4.77 -28.48 116.48
CA ARG A 148 -4.08 -28.93 115.26
C ARG A 148 -3.68 -30.39 115.41
N GLN A 149 -3.90 -31.18 114.36
CA GLN A 149 -3.43 -32.55 114.30
C GLN A 149 -1.91 -32.62 114.57
N VAL A 150 -1.47 -33.48 115.50
CA VAL A 150 -0.05 -33.76 115.75
C VAL A 150 0.14 -35.26 116.00
N PRO A 151 0.96 -35.99 115.22
CA PRO A 151 1.70 -35.55 114.01
C PRO A 151 0.78 -35.41 112.78
N PRO A 152 1.16 -34.60 111.78
CA PRO A 152 0.42 -34.49 110.52
C PRO A 152 0.46 -35.80 109.73
N THR A 153 -0.47 -35.98 108.80
CA THR A 153 -0.45 -37.09 107.86
C THR A 153 0.55 -36.79 106.77
N VAL A 154 1.62 -37.60 106.70
CA VAL A 154 2.74 -37.38 105.78
C VAL A 154 2.78 -38.45 104.70
N ARG A 155 3.11 -38.05 103.47
CA ARG A 155 3.52 -38.97 102.39
C ARG A 155 4.81 -38.48 101.75
N ASN A 156 5.76 -39.39 101.65
CA ASN A 156 6.99 -39.20 100.88
C ASN A 156 6.87 -40.00 99.59
N PHE A 157 7.26 -39.40 98.49
CA PHE A 157 7.28 -40.03 97.16
C PHE A 157 8.41 -39.40 96.34
N ARG A 158 8.76 -40.02 95.23
CA ARG A 158 9.76 -39.50 94.30
C ARG A 158 9.11 -39.27 92.94
N VAL A 159 9.35 -38.11 92.33
CA VAL A 159 8.92 -37.82 90.97
C VAL A 159 10.08 -38.14 90.01
N GLN A 160 9.78 -38.92 88.97
CA GLN A 160 10.72 -39.39 87.94
C GLN A 160 10.02 -39.35 86.58
N VAL A 161 9.75 -38.15 86.10
CA VAL A 161 9.23 -37.91 84.75
C VAL A 161 10.43 -37.91 83.79
N PRO A 162 10.43 -38.75 82.75
CA PRO A 162 11.52 -38.76 81.79
C PRO A 162 11.52 -37.50 80.89
N PRO A 163 12.69 -37.05 80.42
CA PRO A 163 12.80 -35.90 79.52
C PRO A 163 12.18 -36.20 78.15
N VAL A 164 11.76 -35.15 77.44
CA VAL A 164 11.20 -35.21 76.09
C VAL A 164 12.14 -34.52 75.10
N PRO A 165 12.84 -35.26 74.22
CA PRO A 165 13.63 -34.69 73.13
C PRO A 165 12.73 -34.26 71.95
N GLU A 166 13.18 -33.29 71.15
CA GLU A 166 12.51 -32.83 69.93
C GLU A 166 13.55 -32.34 68.90
N PHE A 167 13.42 -32.75 67.65
CA PHE A 167 14.24 -32.21 66.55
C PHE A 167 13.74 -30.83 66.12
N VAL A 168 14.69 -29.92 65.83
CA VAL A 168 14.44 -28.63 65.20
C VAL A 168 14.68 -28.72 63.69
N THR A 169 15.76 -29.41 63.27
CA THR A 169 16.06 -29.77 61.89
C THR A 169 16.94 -31.03 61.87
N PRO A 170 16.83 -31.94 60.89
CA PRO A 170 15.79 -31.98 59.85
C PRO A 170 14.41 -32.28 60.43
N THR A 171 13.35 -32.03 59.64
CA THR A 171 11.97 -32.40 59.96
C THR A 171 11.53 -33.62 59.15
N THR A 172 10.45 -34.29 59.61
CA THR A 172 9.97 -35.48 58.90
C THR A 172 9.38 -35.09 57.54
N GLY A 173 9.90 -35.69 56.46
CA GLY A 173 9.51 -35.43 55.08
C GLY A 173 10.39 -34.41 54.35
N ASP A 174 11.46 -33.90 55.00
CA ASP A 174 12.42 -33.06 54.31
C ASP A 174 13.11 -33.84 53.17
N LEU A 175 13.35 -33.16 52.05
CA LEU A 175 14.21 -33.62 50.96
C LEU A 175 15.44 -32.70 50.92
N LEU A 176 16.62 -33.27 51.16
CA LEU A 176 17.84 -32.52 51.42
C LEU A 176 18.88 -32.74 50.31
N ASN A 177 19.46 -31.65 49.82
CA ASN A 177 20.39 -31.64 48.69
C ASN A 177 21.87 -31.83 49.04
N ALA A 178 22.15 -32.42 50.20
CA ALA A 178 23.51 -32.54 50.70
C ALA A 178 23.69 -33.84 51.47
N SER A 179 24.83 -34.49 51.27
CA SER A 179 25.27 -35.64 52.06
C SER A 179 25.77 -35.24 53.45
N GLU A 180 25.93 -33.94 53.72
CA GLU A 180 26.29 -33.36 55.01
C GLU A 180 25.05 -32.72 55.64
N ILE A 181 24.50 -33.33 56.71
CA ILE A 181 23.28 -32.89 57.36
C ILE A 181 23.58 -32.40 58.77
N LYS A 182 23.24 -31.13 59.04
CA LYS A 182 23.29 -30.56 60.38
C LYS A 182 22.00 -30.85 61.14
N ALA A 183 22.04 -31.83 62.04
CA ALA A 183 20.97 -32.10 62.99
C ALA A 183 21.02 -31.08 64.14
N VAL A 184 19.87 -30.51 64.48
CA VAL A 184 19.69 -29.60 65.62
C VAL A 184 18.46 -30.05 66.39
N TRP A 185 18.55 -30.04 67.71
CA TRP A 185 17.48 -30.50 68.59
C TRP A 185 17.37 -29.66 69.85
N LYS A 186 16.30 -29.90 70.60
CA LYS A 186 16.06 -29.37 71.94
C LYS A 186 15.47 -30.46 72.82
N GLY A 187 15.39 -30.21 74.12
CA GLY A 187 14.71 -31.10 75.05
C GLY A 187 14.02 -30.31 76.15
N SER A 188 12.94 -30.87 76.68
CA SER A 188 12.23 -30.35 77.84
C SER A 188 12.13 -31.42 78.92
N ASP A 189 12.20 -31.00 80.18
CA ASP A 189 12.07 -31.87 81.34
C ASP A 189 11.54 -31.08 82.54
N ASN A 190 10.99 -31.76 83.55
CA ASN A 190 10.47 -31.16 84.77
C ASN A 190 11.54 -31.15 85.89
N VAL A 191 12.81 -30.95 85.57
CA VAL A 191 13.88 -30.82 86.57
C VAL A 191 13.93 -29.40 87.16
N ALA A 192 14.50 -29.26 88.36
CA ALA A 192 14.77 -27.96 88.95
C ALA A 192 15.65 -27.10 88.02
N GLU A 193 15.40 -25.79 88.00
CA GLU A 193 16.01 -24.80 87.10
C GLU A 193 17.53 -25.03 86.89
N ASP A 194 17.97 -25.05 85.64
CA ASP A 194 19.37 -25.16 85.15
C ASP A 194 20.05 -26.56 85.07
N ALA A 195 19.34 -27.68 85.24
CA ALA A 195 19.95 -29.00 85.01
C ALA A 195 20.09 -29.33 83.50
N PRO A 196 21.32 -29.55 82.96
CA PRO A 196 21.50 -29.86 81.55
C PRO A 196 21.04 -31.28 81.22
N LEU A 197 20.29 -31.43 80.13
CA LEU A 197 19.96 -32.73 79.54
C LEU A 197 21.14 -33.27 78.75
N LEU A 198 21.33 -34.59 78.81
CA LEU A 198 22.23 -35.30 77.90
C LEU A 198 21.42 -35.90 76.76
N PHE A 199 21.96 -35.82 75.54
CA PHE A 199 21.36 -36.35 74.32
C PHE A 199 22.23 -37.43 73.73
N SER A 200 21.61 -38.39 73.04
CA SER A 200 22.30 -39.45 72.31
C SER A 200 21.54 -39.64 71.00
N LEU A 201 22.26 -39.46 69.88
CA LEU A 201 21.73 -39.56 68.52
C LEU A 201 22.06 -40.96 67.96
N LYS A 202 21.11 -41.55 67.26
CA LYS A 202 21.27 -42.75 66.45
C LYS A 202 20.86 -42.43 65.01
N ILE A 203 21.67 -42.87 64.06
CA ILE A 203 21.43 -42.70 62.62
C ILE A 203 21.02 -44.07 62.07
N ASP A 204 19.88 -44.14 61.40
CA ASP A 204 19.32 -45.35 60.80
C ASP A 204 19.32 -46.56 61.75
N ASP A 205 19.98 -47.64 61.35
CA ASP A 205 20.11 -48.88 62.12
C ASP A 205 21.43 -48.95 62.91
N GLU A 206 22.22 -47.87 62.95
CA GLU A 206 23.48 -47.82 63.70
C GLU A 206 23.28 -47.92 65.22
N GLU A 207 24.38 -48.07 65.95
CA GLU A 207 24.35 -48.01 67.41
C GLU A 207 24.11 -46.59 67.91
N TRP A 208 23.56 -46.47 69.13
CA TRP A 208 23.41 -45.17 69.75
C TRP A 208 24.77 -44.52 70.02
N GLY A 209 24.92 -43.26 69.62
CA GLY A 209 26.10 -42.46 69.92
C GLY A 209 26.27 -42.16 71.41
N ASP A 210 27.41 -41.56 71.74
CA ASP A 210 27.73 -41.13 73.10
C ASP A 210 26.74 -40.09 73.63
N TRP A 211 26.61 -40.01 74.95
CA TRP A 211 25.82 -38.99 75.62
C TRP A 211 26.55 -37.65 75.58
N ILE A 212 25.96 -36.64 74.94
CA ILE A 212 26.51 -35.30 74.76
C ILE A 212 25.58 -34.22 75.31
N THR A 213 26.12 -33.06 75.67
CA THR A 213 25.33 -31.88 76.09
C THR A 213 24.99 -30.96 74.91
N ASP A 214 25.62 -31.15 73.76
CA ASP A 214 25.37 -30.35 72.57
C ASP A 214 23.94 -30.54 72.07
N THR A 215 23.40 -29.48 71.48
CA THR A 215 22.06 -29.46 70.88
C THR A 215 22.10 -29.48 69.36
N GLU A 216 23.27 -29.78 68.79
CA GLU A 216 23.48 -29.93 67.36
C GLU A 216 24.63 -30.89 67.06
N MET A 217 24.57 -31.55 65.90
CA MET A 217 25.63 -32.39 65.36
C MET A 217 25.56 -32.41 63.83
N THR A 218 26.71 -32.35 63.18
CA THR A 218 26.83 -32.56 61.74
C THR A 218 27.08 -34.04 61.47
N VAL A 219 26.31 -34.60 60.53
CA VAL A 219 26.46 -35.96 60.03
C VAL A 219 26.92 -35.88 58.58
N ASP A 220 28.13 -36.36 58.32
CA ASP A 220 28.76 -36.32 57.00
C ASP A 220 28.60 -37.65 56.25
N ASN A 221 28.66 -37.59 54.92
CA ASN A 221 28.69 -38.75 54.01
C ASN A 221 27.45 -39.66 54.09
N LEU A 222 26.26 -39.09 54.26
CA LEU A 222 25.03 -39.84 54.00
C LEU A 222 24.90 -40.16 52.52
N GLU A 223 24.53 -41.41 52.20
CA GLU A 223 24.22 -41.84 50.84
C GLU A 223 22.87 -41.27 50.40
N ASP A 224 22.56 -41.31 49.11
CA ASP A 224 21.22 -40.92 48.65
C ASP A 224 20.17 -41.96 49.07
N GLY A 225 19.01 -41.50 49.52
CA GLY A 225 17.90 -42.33 49.95
C GLY A 225 17.27 -41.90 51.27
N GLU A 226 16.38 -42.74 51.80
CA GLU A 226 15.69 -42.48 53.07
C GLU A 226 16.61 -42.70 54.27
N HIS A 227 16.68 -41.70 55.14
CA HIS A 227 17.39 -41.75 56.41
C HIS A 227 16.45 -41.45 57.59
N GLY A 228 16.73 -42.07 58.73
CA GLY A 228 16.05 -41.88 59.99
C GLY A 228 17.00 -41.44 61.09
N PHE A 229 16.79 -40.26 61.68
CA PHE A 229 17.49 -39.85 62.88
C PHE A 229 16.61 -40.09 64.11
N PHE A 230 17.20 -40.71 65.13
CA PHE A 230 16.56 -41.05 66.39
C PHE A 230 17.32 -40.38 67.53
N LEU A 231 16.61 -39.62 68.36
CA LEU A 231 17.19 -38.85 69.45
C LEU A 231 16.54 -39.24 70.77
N ARG A 232 17.36 -39.59 71.75
CA ARG A 232 16.91 -39.81 73.13
C ARG A 232 17.57 -38.80 74.06
N ALA A 233 16.87 -38.45 75.13
CA ALA A 233 17.38 -37.57 76.18
C ALA A 233 17.48 -38.33 77.50
N LYS A 234 18.41 -37.92 78.36
CA LYS A 234 18.54 -38.40 79.73
C LYS A 234 18.74 -37.22 80.67
N ASP A 235 18.02 -37.24 81.79
CA ASP A 235 18.13 -36.22 82.83
C ASP A 235 19.27 -36.51 83.85
N SER A 236 19.42 -35.62 84.82
CA SER A 236 20.40 -35.77 85.91
C SER A 236 20.06 -36.87 86.93
N TYR A 237 18.84 -37.42 86.88
CA TYR A 237 18.36 -38.53 87.70
C TYR A 237 18.44 -39.88 86.98
N GLU A 238 19.10 -39.91 85.82
CA GLU A 238 19.26 -41.07 84.94
C GLU A 238 17.97 -41.57 84.29
N ASN A 239 16.89 -40.78 84.32
CA ASN A 239 15.67 -41.07 83.58
C ASN A 239 15.91 -40.84 82.09
N VAL A 240 15.68 -41.86 81.27
CA VAL A 240 15.79 -41.78 79.80
C VAL A 240 14.41 -41.60 79.19
N SER A 241 14.30 -40.72 78.19
CA SER A 241 13.07 -40.47 77.43
C SER A 241 12.38 -41.78 77.03
N LYS A 242 11.06 -41.88 77.30
CA LYS A 242 10.29 -43.12 77.07
C LYS A 242 10.33 -43.58 75.61
N GLU A 243 10.24 -42.63 74.69
CA GLU A 243 10.40 -42.85 73.27
C GLU A 243 11.41 -41.86 72.69
N PRO A 244 12.21 -42.28 71.69
CA PRO A 244 13.09 -41.35 71.00
C PRO A 244 12.29 -40.44 70.06
N ALA A 245 12.66 -39.17 70.00
CA ALA A 245 12.23 -38.30 68.91
C ALA A 245 12.78 -38.88 67.60
N THR A 246 11.92 -38.99 66.59
CA THR A 246 12.27 -39.62 65.31
C THR A 246 11.96 -38.64 64.20
N VAL A 247 12.92 -38.46 63.29
CA VAL A 247 12.69 -37.77 62.01
C VAL A 247 13.13 -38.67 60.88
N ARG A 248 12.34 -38.68 59.80
CA ARG A 248 12.65 -39.42 58.57
C ARG A 248 12.66 -38.43 57.42
N PHE A 249 13.74 -38.41 56.66
CA PHE A 249 13.97 -37.49 55.56
C PHE A 249 14.69 -38.24 54.43
N GLU A 250 14.71 -37.66 53.24
CA GLU A 250 15.39 -38.22 52.08
C GLU A 250 16.59 -37.34 51.73
N VAL A 251 17.73 -37.96 51.45
CA VAL A 251 18.92 -37.30 50.92
C VAL A 251 18.99 -37.57 49.43
N ASP A 252 19.19 -36.51 48.67
CA ASP A 252 19.46 -36.58 47.24
C ASP A 252 20.54 -35.55 46.93
N SER A 253 21.78 -35.99 46.77
CA SER A 253 22.95 -35.12 46.63
C SER A 253 23.50 -35.03 45.20
N GLU A 254 22.93 -35.80 44.27
CA GLU A 254 23.38 -35.83 42.87
C GLU A 254 22.61 -34.79 42.05
N PRO A 255 23.30 -33.88 41.33
CA PRO A 255 22.61 -32.92 40.48
C PRO A 255 22.09 -33.57 39.19
N PRO A 256 21.00 -33.02 38.61
CA PRO A 256 20.44 -33.54 37.37
C PRO A 256 21.37 -33.31 36.17
N VAL A 257 21.19 -34.13 35.13
CA VAL A 257 21.87 -33.98 33.84
C VAL A 257 20.85 -33.65 32.76
N SER A 258 21.01 -32.49 32.11
CA SER A 258 20.13 -32.05 31.04
C SER A 258 20.74 -32.12 29.65
N VAL A 259 19.85 -32.20 28.66
CA VAL A 259 20.14 -32.08 27.23
C VAL A 259 19.21 -31.00 26.66
N VAL A 260 19.77 -30.13 25.83
CA VAL A 260 19.04 -29.04 25.18
C VAL A 260 19.04 -29.28 23.68
N GLU A 261 17.86 -29.16 23.07
CA GLU A 261 17.65 -29.24 21.63
C GLU A 261 17.12 -27.90 21.13
N GLU A 262 17.76 -27.32 20.11
CA GLU A 262 17.17 -26.24 19.33
C GLU A 262 16.13 -26.82 18.36
N LEU A 263 14.89 -26.32 18.44
CA LEU A 263 13.80 -26.75 17.58
C LEU A 263 13.93 -26.12 16.18
N PRO A 264 13.41 -26.79 15.12
CA PRO A 264 13.47 -26.27 13.76
C PRO A 264 12.88 -24.87 13.62
N ARG A 265 13.60 -23.98 12.92
CA ARG A 265 13.16 -22.62 12.62
C ARG A 265 12.22 -22.63 11.42
N ASP A 266 11.03 -22.07 11.59
CA ASP A 266 10.01 -22.01 10.53
C ASP A 266 9.94 -20.62 9.85
N TRP A 267 11.09 -19.98 9.68
CA TRP A 267 11.18 -18.61 9.19
C TRP A 267 10.64 -18.44 7.77
N ASP A 268 10.79 -19.47 6.93
CA ASP A 268 10.33 -19.48 5.53
C ASP A 268 8.80 -19.43 5.39
N ASN A 269 8.06 -19.81 6.43
CA ASN A 269 6.59 -19.84 6.41
C ASN A 269 5.94 -18.63 7.10
N LEU A 270 6.75 -17.69 7.61
CA LEU A 270 6.23 -16.50 8.25
C LEU A 270 5.71 -15.50 7.22
N GLN A 271 4.40 -15.22 7.26
CA GLN A 271 3.81 -14.13 6.49
C GLN A 271 3.75 -12.86 7.34
N ALA A 272 4.53 -11.84 6.97
CA ALA A 272 4.37 -10.49 7.51
C ALA A 272 3.91 -9.52 6.42
N VAL A 273 3.06 -8.58 6.80
CA VAL A 273 2.62 -7.48 5.93
C VAL A 273 3.51 -6.27 6.22
N TRP A 274 4.13 -5.72 5.18
CA TRP A 274 4.89 -4.48 5.30
C TRP A 274 4.05 -3.37 5.99
N PRO A 275 4.62 -2.59 6.94
CA PRO A 275 6.03 -2.39 7.24
C PRO A 275 6.62 -3.24 8.37
N ASP A 276 5.87 -4.24 8.86
CA ASP A 276 6.26 -5.04 10.01
C ASP A 276 7.27 -6.12 9.63
N ILE A 277 8.31 -6.27 10.44
CA ILE A 277 9.29 -7.35 10.32
C ILE A 277 8.64 -8.60 10.94
N PRO A 278 8.69 -9.78 10.28
CA PRO A 278 8.23 -11.01 10.90
C PRO A 278 8.82 -11.20 12.30
N ASN A 279 8.00 -11.68 13.25
CA ASN A 279 8.47 -11.95 14.60
C ASN A 279 9.27 -13.27 14.63
N TYR A 280 10.51 -13.23 14.13
CA TYR A 280 11.40 -14.37 14.10
C TYR A 280 11.72 -14.85 15.51
N LYS A 281 11.65 -16.17 15.69
CA LYS A 281 11.87 -16.85 16.96
C LYS A 281 12.86 -17.99 16.81
N VAL A 282 13.61 -18.24 17.87
CA VAL A 282 14.35 -19.48 18.11
C VAL A 282 13.76 -20.14 19.35
N GLU A 283 13.58 -21.46 19.28
CA GLU A 283 12.93 -22.23 20.34
C GLU A 283 13.84 -23.35 20.82
N PHE A 284 13.88 -23.53 22.14
CA PHE A 284 14.70 -24.57 22.79
C PHE A 284 13.83 -25.46 23.65
N ARG A 285 14.07 -26.77 23.54
CA ARG A 285 13.50 -27.79 24.42
C ARG A 285 14.58 -28.31 25.34
N VAL A 286 14.34 -28.22 26.64
CA VAL A 286 15.19 -28.81 27.67
C VAL A 286 14.59 -30.14 28.08
N THR A 287 15.43 -31.16 28.20
CA THR A 287 15.06 -32.45 28.79
C THR A 287 16.14 -32.86 29.76
N GLY A 288 15.85 -33.72 30.73
CA GLY A 288 16.85 -34.15 31.68
C GLY A 288 16.56 -35.49 32.31
N ARG A 289 17.55 -35.97 33.05
CA ARG A 289 17.46 -37.14 33.90
C ARG A 289 18.16 -36.85 35.21
N ASP A 290 17.67 -37.52 36.23
CA ASP A 290 18.16 -37.42 37.59
C ASP A 290 18.06 -38.80 38.24
N ASN A 291 18.83 -39.03 39.31
CA ASN A 291 18.81 -40.27 40.09
C ASN A 291 17.47 -40.46 40.81
N ARG A 292 16.83 -39.38 41.27
CA ARG A 292 15.62 -39.42 42.12
C ARG A 292 14.44 -38.61 41.56
N THR A 293 14.67 -37.43 41.02
CA THR A 293 13.62 -36.58 40.46
C THR A 293 13.21 -37.08 39.08
N ALA A 294 11.90 -37.18 38.80
CA ALA A 294 11.47 -37.58 37.48
C ALA A 294 11.86 -36.51 36.45
N GLY A 295 12.27 -36.92 35.26
CA GLY A 295 12.73 -35.98 34.23
C GLY A 295 11.70 -34.94 33.80
N SER A 296 10.40 -35.13 34.08
CA SER A 296 9.33 -34.14 33.86
C SER A 296 9.21 -33.10 34.98
N ASP A 297 9.67 -33.44 36.18
CA ASP A 297 9.54 -32.63 37.39
C ASP A 297 10.78 -31.73 37.61
N LEU A 298 11.79 -31.88 36.74
CA LEU A 298 12.94 -30.99 36.71
C LEU A 298 12.53 -29.57 36.33
N GLU A 299 13.25 -28.61 36.90
CA GLU A 299 13.13 -27.22 36.52
C GLU A 299 14.42 -26.74 35.86
N TYR A 300 14.31 -25.77 34.97
CA TYR A 300 15.45 -25.12 34.34
C TYR A 300 15.32 -23.61 34.34
N ARG A 301 16.46 -22.96 34.21
CA ARG A 301 16.55 -21.55 33.84
C ARG A 301 17.64 -21.36 32.81
N TYR A 302 17.56 -20.29 32.05
CA TYR A 302 18.58 -19.98 31.06
C TYR A 302 19.17 -18.60 31.27
N LYS A 303 20.38 -18.41 30.78
CA LYS A 303 21.06 -17.12 30.67
C LYS A 303 21.48 -16.92 29.22
N LEU A 304 21.02 -15.83 28.62
CA LEU A 304 21.39 -15.43 27.26
C LEU A 304 22.54 -14.43 27.31
N ASP A 305 23.61 -14.73 26.57
CA ASP A 305 24.85 -13.97 26.50
C ASP A 305 25.36 -13.57 27.91
N ASP A 306 25.69 -12.29 28.12
CA ASP A 306 26.11 -11.74 29.40
C ASP A 306 24.93 -11.24 30.27
N GLY A 307 23.71 -11.69 29.96
CA GLY A 307 22.47 -11.30 30.65
C GLY A 307 22.32 -11.86 32.07
N LEU A 308 21.19 -11.55 32.69
CA LEU A 308 20.79 -12.17 33.96
C LEU A 308 20.07 -13.50 33.71
N PRO A 309 20.21 -14.51 34.59
CA PRO A 309 19.44 -15.74 34.51
C PRO A 309 17.93 -15.48 34.57
N SER A 310 17.16 -16.29 33.84
CA SER A 310 15.71 -16.31 33.91
C SER A 310 15.21 -16.81 35.28
N ALA A 311 13.90 -16.68 35.53
CA ALA A 311 13.24 -17.46 36.56
C ALA A 311 13.34 -18.97 36.25
N TRP A 312 13.19 -19.80 37.28
CA TRP A 312 13.01 -21.24 37.11
C TRP A 312 11.69 -21.54 36.41
N MET A 313 11.72 -22.51 35.50
CA MET A 313 10.62 -22.93 34.63
C MET A 313 10.58 -24.46 34.58
N SER A 314 9.44 -25.06 34.25
CA SER A 314 9.36 -26.50 34.05
C SER A 314 10.09 -26.90 32.77
N VAL A 315 10.80 -28.04 32.76
CA VAL A 315 11.38 -28.61 31.53
C VAL A 315 10.33 -29.03 30.48
N GLU A 316 9.05 -29.08 30.83
CA GLU A 316 7.96 -29.24 29.86
C GLU A 316 7.75 -27.98 29.00
N ASP A 317 8.17 -26.81 29.49
CA ASP A 317 8.04 -25.53 28.79
C ASP A 317 9.12 -25.36 27.70
N ILE A 318 8.68 -24.84 26.55
CA ILE A 318 9.58 -24.44 25.45
C ILE A 318 10.06 -23.02 25.71
N THR A 319 11.38 -22.81 25.73
CA THR A 319 11.96 -21.45 25.73
C THR A 319 11.87 -20.88 24.32
N SER A 320 11.22 -19.73 24.17
CA SER A 320 11.06 -19.04 22.87
C SER A 320 11.68 -17.64 22.97
N LEU A 321 12.73 -17.39 22.20
CA LEU A 321 13.42 -16.09 22.14
C LEU A 321 13.13 -15.38 20.82
N SER A 322 12.84 -14.08 20.87
CA SER A 322 12.54 -13.24 19.71
C SER A 322 13.16 -11.86 19.85
N GLY A 323 13.31 -11.15 18.73
CA GLY A 323 13.83 -9.77 18.73
C GLY A 323 15.28 -9.68 19.18
N LEU A 324 16.05 -10.74 18.98
CA LEU A 324 17.48 -10.75 19.22
C LEU A 324 18.18 -9.97 18.08
N PRO A 325 19.29 -9.27 18.37
CA PRO A 325 20.16 -8.72 17.34
C PRO A 325 20.68 -9.83 16.41
N ASP A 326 21.01 -9.50 15.15
CA ASP A 326 21.67 -10.51 14.31
C ASP A 326 23.11 -10.78 14.77
N GLY A 327 23.50 -12.05 14.77
CA GLY A 327 24.81 -12.53 15.17
C GLY A 327 24.76 -13.89 15.87
N THR A 328 25.92 -14.36 16.31
CA THR A 328 26.04 -15.56 17.14
C THR A 328 25.74 -15.20 18.59
N HIS A 329 24.78 -15.90 19.18
CA HIS A 329 24.41 -15.79 20.58
C HIS A 329 24.81 -17.04 21.35
N LYS A 330 25.12 -16.86 22.64
CA LYS A 330 25.40 -17.96 23.56
C LYS A 330 24.25 -18.08 24.56
N ILE A 331 23.73 -19.27 24.75
CA ILE A 331 22.74 -19.56 25.79
C ILE A 331 23.23 -20.67 26.71
N GLU A 332 23.09 -20.45 28.01
CA GLU A 332 23.49 -21.38 29.07
C GLU A 332 22.26 -21.80 29.84
N PHE A 333 22.03 -23.11 29.97
CA PHE A 333 20.91 -23.70 30.70
C PHE A 333 21.41 -24.37 31.98
N GLU A 334 20.82 -23.99 33.10
CA GLU A 334 21.00 -24.64 34.40
C GLU A 334 19.72 -25.42 34.71
N THR A 335 19.86 -26.66 35.15
CA THR A 335 18.72 -27.49 35.59
C THR A 335 18.85 -27.82 37.06
N ARG A 336 17.71 -27.97 37.74
CA ARG A 336 17.64 -28.38 39.13
C ARG A 336 16.58 -29.45 39.34
N ASP A 337 16.79 -30.24 40.38
CA ASP A 337 15.88 -31.28 40.86
C ASP A 337 14.97 -30.77 41.99
N GLU A 338 14.16 -31.67 42.58
CA GLU A 338 13.26 -31.34 43.69
C GLU A 338 14.01 -31.04 45.00
N ALA A 339 15.20 -31.62 45.19
CA ALA A 339 16.04 -31.37 46.35
C ALA A 339 16.70 -29.97 46.30
N GLY A 340 16.87 -29.43 45.09
CA GLY A 340 17.51 -28.17 44.81
C GLY A 340 18.99 -28.29 44.41
N ASN A 341 19.47 -29.48 44.03
CA ASN A 341 20.78 -29.59 43.38
C ASN A 341 20.70 -28.94 42.01
N VAL A 342 21.75 -28.20 41.64
CA VAL A 342 21.83 -27.51 40.34
C VAL A 342 22.95 -28.10 39.52
N GLN A 343 22.66 -28.46 38.27
CA GLN A 343 23.63 -28.94 37.31
C GLN A 343 24.83 -27.98 37.19
N SER A 344 26.05 -28.52 37.31
CA SER A 344 27.29 -27.79 37.08
C SER A 344 28.32 -28.67 36.35
N PRO A 345 28.88 -28.25 35.20
CA PRO A 345 28.63 -26.98 34.51
C PRO A 345 27.25 -26.94 33.82
N PRO A 346 26.71 -25.75 33.52
CA PRO A 346 25.48 -25.61 32.73
C PRO A 346 25.67 -26.16 31.31
N THR A 347 24.56 -26.58 30.70
CA THR A 347 24.53 -26.95 29.28
C THR A 347 24.59 -25.68 28.45
N SER A 348 25.63 -25.52 27.63
CA SER A 348 25.83 -24.32 26.81
C SER A 348 25.70 -24.63 25.32
N LEU A 349 25.02 -23.75 24.60
CA LEU A 349 24.82 -23.81 23.16
C LEU A 349 25.11 -22.44 22.54
N ASP A 350 25.82 -22.43 21.42
CA ASP A 350 25.93 -21.27 20.54
C ASP A 350 24.93 -21.44 19.40
N PHE A 351 24.17 -20.39 19.08
CA PHE A 351 23.24 -20.38 17.96
C PHE A 351 23.32 -19.04 17.22
N ASP A 352 23.25 -19.08 15.89
CA ASP A 352 23.20 -17.87 15.08
C ASP A 352 21.76 -17.37 15.00
N PHE A 353 21.48 -16.13 15.38
CA PHE A 353 20.20 -15.46 15.10
C PHE A 353 20.46 -14.51 13.94
N ASN A 354 19.87 -14.76 12.78
CA ASN A 354 20.20 -14.00 11.58
C ASN A 354 19.00 -13.98 10.65
N THR A 355 18.21 -12.91 10.75
CA THR A 355 16.87 -12.86 10.20
C THR A 355 16.85 -12.55 8.69
N PRO A 356 16.00 -13.21 7.88
CA PRO A 356 15.81 -12.80 6.50
C PRO A 356 15.21 -11.39 6.38
N PRO A 357 15.63 -10.59 5.38
CA PRO A 357 15.05 -9.27 5.14
C PRO A 357 13.61 -9.37 4.61
N ASN A 358 12.80 -8.33 4.83
CA ASN A 358 11.48 -8.15 4.21
C ASN A 358 11.54 -7.02 3.16
N THR A 359 10.89 -7.19 2.01
CA THR A 359 10.86 -6.21 0.92
C THR A 359 9.59 -5.37 0.82
N HIS A 360 9.76 -4.19 0.24
CA HIS A 360 8.67 -3.34 -0.23
C HIS A 360 9.00 -2.75 -1.59
N LEU A 361 7.98 -2.68 -2.43
CA LEU A 361 8.04 -2.21 -3.80
C LEU A 361 6.93 -1.20 -4.01
N TRP A 362 7.24 -0.08 -4.66
CA TRP A 362 6.24 0.87 -5.14
C TRP A 362 6.70 1.58 -6.41
N VAL A 363 5.75 2.20 -7.09
CA VAL A 363 5.97 2.91 -8.36
C VAL A 363 6.00 4.42 -8.11
N ASP A 364 6.99 5.08 -8.69
CA ASP A 364 7.11 6.54 -8.73
C ASP A 364 6.90 7.03 -10.17
N ASP A 365 5.68 7.48 -10.46
CA ASP A 365 5.26 8.01 -11.77
C ASP A 365 5.49 9.53 -11.91
N THR A 366 6.14 10.17 -10.93
CA THR A 366 6.27 11.65 -10.88
C THR A 366 7.43 12.23 -11.69
N ASN A 367 8.30 11.39 -12.25
CA ASN A 367 9.54 11.83 -12.92
C ASN A 367 9.39 11.96 -14.43
N ALA A 368 9.83 13.10 -14.99
CA ALA A 368 9.85 13.37 -16.44
C ALA A 368 10.77 12.41 -17.25
N ALA A 369 11.56 11.57 -16.58
CA ALA A 369 12.47 10.58 -17.16
C ALA A 369 11.82 9.19 -17.38
N GLY A 370 10.53 9.04 -17.05
CA GLY A 370 9.78 7.78 -17.16
C GLY A 370 9.49 7.11 -15.82
N ARG A 371 8.62 6.09 -15.85
CA ARG A 371 8.20 5.29 -14.68
C ARG A 371 9.42 4.63 -14.02
N THR A 372 9.52 4.77 -12.70
CA THR A 372 10.61 4.18 -11.89
C THR A 372 10.03 3.30 -10.79
N TYR A 373 10.53 2.08 -10.65
CA TYR A 373 10.22 1.22 -9.52
C TYR A 373 11.23 1.46 -8.41
N ARG A 374 10.73 1.62 -7.18
CA ARG A 374 11.55 1.82 -5.98
C ARG A 374 11.45 0.61 -5.07
N PHE A 375 12.59 0.27 -4.49
CA PHE A 375 12.79 -0.89 -3.66
C PHE A 375 13.19 -0.44 -2.27
N GLN A 376 12.66 -1.11 -1.27
CA GLN A 376 13.10 -0.96 0.11
C GLN A 376 13.17 -2.32 0.76
N GLY A 377 14.21 -2.53 1.57
CA GLY A 377 14.36 -3.68 2.42
C GLY A 377 14.37 -3.22 3.87
N LYS A 378 13.81 -4.02 4.76
CA LYS A 378 14.04 -3.91 6.19
C LYS A 378 14.53 -5.23 6.72
N ASP A 379 15.46 -5.14 7.64
CA ASP A 379 16.00 -6.25 8.38
C ASP A 379 16.27 -5.77 9.80
N SER A 380 16.30 -6.71 10.76
CA SER A 380 16.42 -6.40 12.19
C SER A 380 17.73 -5.68 12.51
N ASN A 381 18.82 -6.04 11.81
CA ASN A 381 20.15 -5.53 12.12
C ASN A 381 21.08 -5.33 10.91
N SER A 382 20.66 -5.58 9.66
CA SER A 382 21.42 -5.14 8.48
C SER A 382 21.28 -3.63 8.24
N ASN A 383 22.38 -2.95 7.91
CA ASN A 383 22.27 -1.62 7.35
C ASN A 383 21.56 -1.71 6.00
N LEU A 384 20.81 -0.67 5.64
CA LEU A 384 20.19 -0.58 4.31
C LEU A 384 21.21 -0.74 3.17
N SER A 385 22.48 -0.41 3.39
CA SER A 385 23.57 -0.59 2.40
C SER A 385 23.96 -2.03 2.15
N ASP A 386 23.62 -2.92 3.07
CA ASP A 386 24.06 -4.33 3.07
C ASP A 386 22.97 -5.24 2.48
N ILE A 387 21.77 -4.70 2.27
CA ILE A 387 20.65 -5.37 1.62
C ILE A 387 20.81 -5.25 0.10
N MET A 388 20.81 -6.39 -0.58
CA MET A 388 20.78 -6.46 -2.04
C MET A 388 19.40 -6.88 -2.53
N PHE A 389 18.99 -6.33 -3.67
CA PHE A 389 17.70 -6.58 -4.30
C PHE A 389 17.87 -7.33 -5.63
N ARG A 390 16.85 -8.07 -6.01
CA ARG A 390 16.66 -8.61 -7.36
C ARG A 390 15.17 -8.71 -7.66
N TRP A 391 14.83 -8.82 -8.93
CA TRP A 391 13.43 -8.93 -9.35
C TRP A 391 13.25 -10.00 -10.44
N LYS A 392 12.01 -10.47 -10.59
CA LYS A 392 11.57 -11.29 -11.73
C LYS A 392 10.17 -10.88 -12.17
N ILE A 393 9.83 -11.22 -13.40
CA ILE A 393 8.49 -11.00 -13.97
C ILE A 393 7.79 -12.34 -14.06
N ASP A 394 6.61 -12.42 -13.46
CA ASP A 394 5.81 -13.62 -13.27
C ASP A 394 6.51 -14.70 -12.45
N GLU A 395 5.72 -15.70 -12.03
CA GLU A 395 6.22 -16.77 -11.16
C GLU A 395 7.28 -17.64 -11.85
N ASP A 396 7.12 -17.89 -13.15
CA ASP A 396 8.00 -18.71 -13.97
C ASP A 396 9.22 -17.94 -14.55
N GLY A 397 9.33 -16.64 -14.29
CA GLY A 397 10.41 -15.81 -14.83
C GLY A 397 11.76 -16.02 -14.14
N ASP A 398 12.83 -15.71 -14.89
CA ASP A 398 14.19 -15.70 -14.36
C ASP A 398 14.44 -14.50 -13.45
N TRP A 399 15.16 -14.72 -12.35
CA TRP A 399 15.61 -13.65 -11.48
C TRP A 399 16.72 -12.82 -12.13
N SER A 400 16.65 -11.51 -11.95
CA SER A 400 17.75 -10.60 -12.27
C SER A 400 18.99 -10.90 -11.40
N ASP A 401 20.13 -10.37 -11.84
CA ASP A 401 21.30 -10.28 -10.97
C ASP A 401 20.99 -9.45 -9.72
N TRP A 402 21.72 -9.74 -8.64
CA TRP A 402 21.64 -9.00 -7.39
C TRP A 402 22.25 -7.60 -7.54
N THR A 403 21.56 -6.59 -7.01
CA THR A 403 22.00 -5.19 -7.04
C THR A 403 21.82 -4.51 -5.69
N ILE A 404 22.65 -3.51 -5.39
CA ILE A 404 22.46 -2.61 -4.23
C ILE A 404 21.58 -1.41 -4.55
N GLU A 405 21.21 -1.24 -5.82
CA GLU A 405 20.37 -0.14 -6.26
C GLU A 405 18.97 -0.27 -5.66
N THR A 406 18.47 0.82 -5.07
CA THR A 406 17.13 0.89 -4.44
C THR A 406 16.05 1.38 -5.41
N GLN A 407 16.37 1.47 -6.69
CA GLN A 407 15.45 1.86 -7.74
C GLN A 407 15.92 1.37 -9.10
N ALA A 408 14.99 1.10 -10.00
CA ALA A 408 15.28 0.81 -11.41
C ALA A 408 14.20 1.41 -12.33
N LEU A 409 14.65 1.88 -13.50
CA LEU A 409 13.76 2.38 -14.55
C LEU A 409 12.88 1.24 -15.08
N ALA A 410 11.61 1.55 -15.36
CA ALA A 410 10.68 0.58 -15.94
C ALA A 410 11.20 0.00 -17.26
N SER A 411 11.91 0.78 -18.08
CA SER A 411 12.53 0.31 -19.33
C SER A 411 13.60 -0.76 -19.14
N ASN A 412 14.23 -0.84 -17.96
CA ASN A 412 15.19 -1.89 -17.63
C ASN A 412 14.49 -3.15 -17.11
N ILE A 413 13.47 -2.98 -16.26
CA ILE A 413 12.72 -4.09 -15.64
C ILE A 413 11.83 -4.78 -16.69
N LEU A 414 11.11 -4.00 -17.51
CA LEU A 414 10.09 -4.48 -18.43
C LEU A 414 10.65 -4.82 -19.83
N LYS A 415 11.98 -4.88 -19.97
CA LYS A 415 12.62 -5.11 -21.27
C LYS A 415 12.30 -6.50 -21.79
N GLY A 416 11.57 -6.56 -22.91
CA GLY A 416 11.20 -7.83 -23.56
C GLY A 416 10.02 -8.55 -22.91
N VAL A 417 9.31 -7.89 -21.99
CA VAL A 417 8.03 -8.38 -21.45
C VAL A 417 6.93 -8.20 -22.49
N SER A 418 6.06 -9.21 -22.64
CA SER A 418 4.95 -9.22 -23.59
C SER A 418 3.84 -8.24 -23.19
N HIS A 419 2.93 -7.94 -24.12
CA HIS A 419 1.69 -7.23 -23.78
C HIS A 419 0.81 -8.10 -22.87
N GLY A 420 0.29 -7.50 -21.80
CA GLY A 420 -0.61 -8.15 -20.86
C GLY A 420 -0.41 -7.71 -19.41
N GLU A 421 -1.19 -8.33 -18.53
CA GLU A 421 -1.00 -8.24 -17.09
C GLU A 421 0.12 -9.20 -16.67
N HIS A 422 1.07 -8.68 -15.90
CA HIS A 422 2.22 -9.40 -15.38
C HIS A 422 2.37 -9.09 -13.87
N VAL A 423 3.11 -9.93 -13.15
CA VAL A 423 3.41 -9.68 -11.72
C VAL A 423 4.91 -9.46 -11.54
N LEU A 424 5.30 -8.29 -11.07
CA LEU A 424 6.67 -8.00 -10.69
C LEU A 424 6.92 -8.49 -9.27
N TYR A 425 7.85 -9.43 -9.09
CA TYR A 425 8.33 -9.88 -7.79
C TYR A 425 9.65 -9.21 -7.45
N LEU A 426 9.76 -8.67 -6.24
CA LEU A 426 10.98 -8.10 -5.67
C LEU A 426 11.41 -8.96 -4.49
N GLN A 427 12.68 -9.33 -4.45
CA GLN A 427 13.26 -10.10 -3.36
C GLN A 427 14.55 -9.43 -2.86
N ALA A 428 14.78 -9.51 -1.55
CA ALA A 428 16.01 -9.03 -0.93
C ALA A 428 16.85 -10.19 -0.41
N ARG A 429 18.14 -9.91 -0.23
CA ARG A 429 19.03 -10.70 0.62
C ARG A 429 19.86 -9.79 1.51
N ASP A 430 20.21 -10.28 2.69
CA ASP A 430 21.13 -9.60 3.60
C ASP A 430 22.61 -9.94 3.31
N SER A 431 23.51 -9.43 4.16
CA SER A 431 24.96 -9.66 4.05
C SER A 431 25.39 -11.10 4.37
N ALA A 432 24.58 -11.82 5.14
CA ALA A 432 24.83 -13.20 5.51
C ALA A 432 24.26 -14.21 4.50
N GLY A 433 23.47 -13.73 3.54
CA GLY A 433 22.92 -14.49 2.45
C GLY A 433 21.50 -15.02 2.68
N ASN A 434 20.82 -14.62 3.75
CA ASN A 434 19.41 -14.98 3.91
C ASN A 434 18.58 -14.22 2.90
N VAL A 435 17.56 -14.88 2.35
CA VAL A 435 16.74 -14.37 1.27
C VAL A 435 15.32 -14.16 1.78
N ASP A 436 14.70 -13.04 1.40
CA ASP A 436 13.32 -12.72 1.73
C ASP A 436 12.38 -13.87 1.30
N PRO A 437 11.73 -14.56 2.26
CA PRO A 437 10.81 -15.67 1.99
C PRO A 437 9.46 -15.19 1.46
N THR A 438 9.15 -13.89 1.61
CA THR A 438 7.90 -13.25 1.19
C THR A 438 8.16 -12.09 0.22
N PRO A 439 8.65 -12.36 -1.02
CA PRO A 439 8.90 -11.33 -2.01
C PRO A 439 7.72 -10.37 -2.19
N ALA A 440 7.97 -9.07 -2.10
CA ALA A 440 6.99 -8.05 -2.44
C ALA A 440 6.56 -8.23 -3.90
N ARG A 441 5.27 -8.00 -4.18
CA ARG A 441 4.70 -8.15 -5.52
C ARG A 441 3.88 -6.93 -5.92
N GLU A 442 3.99 -6.56 -7.18
CA GLU A 442 3.19 -5.48 -7.80
C GLU A 442 2.60 -6.00 -9.12
N ILE A 443 1.31 -5.75 -9.33
CA ILE A 443 0.67 -6.05 -10.61
C ILE A 443 1.04 -4.94 -11.60
N ILE A 444 1.53 -5.33 -12.76
CA ILE A 444 1.98 -4.43 -13.81
C ILE A 444 1.24 -4.73 -15.12
N GLU A 445 0.70 -3.69 -15.74
CA GLU A 445 0.15 -3.79 -17.10
C GLU A 445 1.20 -3.31 -18.09
N VAL A 446 1.66 -4.22 -18.95
CA VAL A 446 2.59 -3.91 -20.03
C VAL A 446 1.81 -3.80 -21.32
N ASP A 447 1.93 -2.66 -21.98
CA ASP A 447 1.30 -2.41 -23.25
C ASP A 447 2.34 -2.12 -24.33
N THR A 448 2.51 -3.09 -25.23
CA THR A 448 3.40 -3.01 -26.39
C THR A 448 2.63 -2.96 -27.71
N ILE A 449 1.30 -2.85 -27.68
CA ILE A 449 0.48 -2.90 -28.88
C ILE A 449 0.21 -1.47 -29.33
N PRO A 450 0.73 -1.01 -30.47
CA PRO A 450 0.39 0.31 -30.96
C PRO A 450 -1.09 0.40 -31.38
N PRO A 451 -1.70 1.60 -31.33
CA PRO A 451 -3.04 1.83 -31.85
C PRO A 451 -3.19 1.45 -33.32
N GLU A 452 -4.43 1.35 -33.82
CA GLU A 452 -4.66 1.22 -35.26
C GLU A 452 -4.21 2.48 -36.03
N PRO A 453 -3.73 2.34 -37.28
CA PRO A 453 -3.42 3.47 -38.14
C PRO A 453 -4.63 4.41 -38.34
N PRO A 454 -4.46 5.74 -38.25
CA PRO A 454 -5.55 6.69 -38.46
C PRO A 454 -6.18 6.59 -39.86
N VAL A 455 -7.51 6.64 -39.93
CA VAL A 455 -8.29 6.56 -41.18
C VAL A 455 -9.07 7.85 -41.46
N GLY A 456 -9.63 7.97 -42.67
CA GLY A 456 -10.48 9.10 -43.07
C GLY A 456 -9.71 10.41 -43.21
N ILE A 457 -8.44 10.34 -43.62
CA ILE A 457 -7.56 11.51 -43.72
C ILE A 457 -8.03 12.40 -44.88
N LYS A 458 -8.39 13.64 -44.56
CA LYS A 458 -8.83 14.65 -45.52
C LYS A 458 -7.87 15.82 -45.52
N VAL A 459 -7.48 16.25 -46.72
CA VAL A 459 -6.63 17.43 -46.91
C VAL A 459 -7.39 18.51 -47.65
N ILE A 460 -7.35 19.72 -47.10
CA ILE A 460 -7.87 20.93 -47.72
C ILE A 460 -6.68 21.86 -47.95
N VAL A 461 -6.41 22.17 -49.22
CA VAL A 461 -5.28 23.01 -49.64
C VAL A 461 -5.77 24.30 -50.28
N GLN A 462 -5.05 25.40 -50.06
CA GLN A 462 -5.20 26.60 -50.87
C GLN A 462 -4.62 26.39 -52.27
N ASP A 463 -5.07 27.19 -53.25
CA ASP A 463 -4.72 27.07 -54.68
C ASP A 463 -3.23 27.05 -55.01
N ASP A 464 -2.37 27.52 -54.10
CA ASP A 464 -0.91 27.52 -54.24
C ASP A 464 -0.18 26.53 -53.31
N GLY A 465 -0.93 25.71 -52.58
CA GLY A 465 -0.43 24.70 -51.64
C GLY A 465 0.21 25.26 -50.36
N SER A 466 0.23 26.58 -50.16
CA SER A 466 0.95 27.20 -49.03
C SER A 466 0.28 27.04 -47.66
N ASN A 467 -0.91 26.46 -47.62
CA ASN A 467 -1.64 26.18 -46.39
C ASN A 467 -2.39 24.85 -46.54
N VAL A 468 -2.03 23.90 -45.68
CA VAL A 468 -2.51 22.52 -45.72
C VAL A 468 -3.25 22.23 -44.42
N ASP A 469 -4.57 22.17 -44.49
CA ASP A 469 -5.43 21.76 -43.37
C ASP A 469 -5.70 20.25 -43.45
N LEU A 470 -5.24 19.49 -42.46
CA LEU A 470 -5.45 18.04 -42.35
C LEU A 470 -6.49 17.71 -41.27
N ARG A 471 -7.33 16.71 -41.54
CA ARG A 471 -8.30 16.15 -40.59
C ARG A 471 -8.39 14.64 -40.73
N TRP A 472 -8.62 13.93 -39.63
CA TRP A 472 -8.77 12.47 -39.62
C TRP A 472 -9.79 12.03 -38.56
N GLU A 473 -10.11 10.74 -38.52
CA GLU A 473 -11.00 10.16 -37.52
C GLU A 473 -10.24 9.80 -36.24
N SER A 474 -10.92 9.86 -35.09
CA SER A 474 -10.33 9.47 -33.82
C SER A 474 -10.17 7.95 -33.71
N VAL A 475 -9.00 7.50 -33.28
CA VAL A 475 -8.69 6.10 -32.96
C VAL A 475 -8.92 5.86 -31.47
N SER A 476 -9.59 4.76 -31.12
CA SER A 476 -10.05 4.40 -29.76
C SER A 476 -8.93 4.35 -28.71
N ASP A 477 -7.72 3.98 -29.12
CA ASP A 477 -6.56 3.76 -28.26
C ASP A 477 -5.48 4.85 -28.41
N ALA A 478 -5.75 5.88 -29.22
CA ALA A 478 -4.80 6.96 -29.44
C ALA A 478 -4.90 8.03 -28.34
N ALA A 479 -3.80 8.26 -27.64
CA ALA A 479 -3.62 9.40 -26.75
C ALA A 479 -3.20 10.66 -27.52
N THR A 480 -2.35 10.49 -28.54
CA THR A 480 -1.83 11.57 -29.38
C THR A 480 -1.72 11.13 -30.83
N TYR A 481 -1.60 12.10 -31.73
CA TYR A 481 -1.35 11.89 -33.14
C TYR A 481 -0.13 12.68 -33.57
N GLN A 482 0.64 12.09 -34.48
CA GLN A 482 1.78 12.73 -35.11
C GLN A 482 1.47 12.91 -36.59
N VAL A 483 1.77 14.10 -37.10
CA VAL A 483 1.72 14.37 -38.54
C VAL A 483 3.13 14.64 -39.02
N TYR A 484 3.58 13.83 -39.98
CA TYR A 484 4.87 13.96 -40.64
C TYR A 484 4.69 14.48 -42.06
N ARG A 485 5.58 15.37 -42.48
CA ARG A 485 5.72 15.82 -43.86
C ARG A 485 7.04 15.32 -44.44
N SER A 486 6.99 14.68 -45.59
CA SER A 486 8.17 14.17 -46.30
C SER A 486 8.15 14.58 -47.78
N ASN A 487 9.31 14.53 -48.44
CA ASN A 487 9.43 14.63 -49.90
C ASN A 487 9.44 13.24 -50.56
N ALA A 488 9.31 12.16 -49.77
CA ALA A 488 9.25 10.78 -50.22
C ALA A 488 7.87 10.18 -49.99
N GLU A 489 7.48 9.24 -50.86
CA GLU A 489 6.19 8.54 -50.83
C GLU A 489 6.03 7.59 -49.65
N THR A 490 7.12 7.26 -48.96
CA THR A 490 7.13 6.39 -47.78
C THR A 490 7.59 7.16 -46.55
N LEU A 491 7.00 6.86 -45.39
CA LEU A 491 7.40 7.46 -44.13
C LEU A 491 8.72 6.85 -43.63
N ASP A 492 9.78 7.65 -43.68
CA ASP A 492 10.98 7.46 -42.87
C ASP A 492 11.00 8.51 -41.78
N ARG A 493 10.76 8.09 -40.53
CA ARG A 493 10.65 8.99 -39.37
C ARG A 493 11.95 9.72 -39.04
N SER A 494 13.11 9.25 -39.54
CA SER A 494 14.40 9.91 -39.32
C SER A 494 14.63 11.10 -40.23
N THR A 495 13.95 11.14 -41.39
CA THR A 495 14.13 12.18 -42.42
C THR A 495 12.87 13.03 -42.61
N ALA A 496 11.69 12.50 -42.28
CA ALA A 496 10.43 13.23 -42.34
C ALA A 496 10.34 14.30 -41.24
N ARG A 497 9.77 15.45 -41.58
CA ARG A 497 9.56 16.56 -40.65
C ARG A 497 8.29 16.34 -39.84
N LEU A 498 8.40 16.24 -38.51
CA LEU A 498 7.25 16.28 -37.62
C LEU A 498 6.64 17.69 -37.64
N VAL A 499 5.41 17.82 -38.18
CA VAL A 499 4.69 19.10 -38.28
C VAL A 499 3.62 19.27 -37.21
N TYR A 500 3.15 18.18 -36.63
CA TYR A 500 2.20 18.21 -35.52
C TYR A 500 2.44 17.03 -34.57
N SER A 501 2.29 17.29 -33.27
CA SER A 501 2.17 16.27 -32.23
C SER A 501 1.16 16.76 -31.20
N GLY A 502 0.09 16.00 -30.98
CA GLY A 502 -0.92 16.34 -29.98
C GLY A 502 -2.23 15.55 -30.13
N PRO A 503 -3.22 15.80 -29.25
CA PRO A 503 -4.41 14.96 -29.14
C PRO A 503 -5.51 15.28 -30.17
N ASN A 504 -5.39 16.37 -30.93
CA ASN A 504 -6.47 16.79 -31.82
C ASN A 504 -6.43 16.00 -33.13
N THR A 505 -7.60 15.68 -33.67
CA THR A 505 -7.76 15.00 -34.96
C THR A 505 -7.73 15.95 -36.17
N ARG A 506 -7.10 17.12 -35.98
CA ARG A 506 -6.92 18.12 -37.03
C ARG A 506 -5.67 18.94 -36.77
N THR A 507 -5.00 19.31 -37.84
CA THR A 507 -3.88 20.24 -37.77
C THR A 507 -3.78 21.08 -39.04
N ARG A 508 -2.96 22.12 -38.98
CA ARG A 508 -2.60 22.96 -40.10
C ARG A 508 -1.09 22.96 -40.24
N ASP A 509 -0.61 22.74 -41.45
CA ASP A 509 0.78 22.95 -41.82
C ASP A 509 0.91 24.08 -42.86
N ILE A 510 2.01 24.81 -42.77
CA ILE A 510 2.39 25.89 -43.69
C ILE A 510 3.75 25.50 -44.25
N PRO A 511 3.79 24.72 -45.34
CA PRO A 511 5.05 24.32 -45.95
C PRO A 511 5.82 25.53 -46.46
N GLY A 512 7.14 25.47 -46.33
CA GLY A 512 8.02 26.48 -46.92
C GLY A 512 7.88 26.46 -48.43
N ARG A 513 7.95 27.64 -49.07
CA ARG A 513 7.97 27.74 -50.53
C ARG A 513 9.40 27.66 -51.03
N GLU A 514 9.60 26.85 -52.05
CA GLU A 514 10.86 26.70 -52.76
C GLU A 514 10.82 27.48 -54.09
N GLU A 515 11.94 27.53 -54.82
CA GLU A 515 12.02 28.21 -56.13
C GLU A 515 11.16 27.55 -57.21
N HIS A 516 10.97 26.24 -57.11
CA HIS A 516 10.17 25.40 -58.02
C HIS A 516 9.05 24.69 -57.26
N THR A 517 8.03 24.21 -57.97
CA THR A 517 6.96 23.41 -57.38
C THR A 517 7.51 22.16 -56.70
N VAL A 518 7.12 21.93 -55.44
CA VAL A 518 7.53 20.76 -54.64
C VAL A 518 6.32 19.95 -54.25
N THR A 519 6.46 18.63 -54.33
CA THR A 519 5.49 17.68 -53.81
C THR A 519 5.87 17.26 -52.38
N TYR A 520 4.92 17.41 -51.46
CA TYR A 520 5.00 16.88 -50.10
C TYR A 520 4.00 15.73 -49.90
N TYR A 521 4.42 14.77 -49.09
CA TYR A 521 3.61 13.65 -48.63
C TYR A 521 3.37 13.79 -47.13
N TYR A 522 2.11 13.73 -46.73
CA TYR A 522 1.68 13.82 -45.34
C TYR A 522 1.27 12.45 -44.82
N PHE A 523 1.82 12.11 -43.66
CA PHE A 523 1.60 10.85 -42.95
C PHE A 523 1.02 11.18 -41.58
N VAL A 524 -0.08 10.52 -41.23
CA VAL A 524 -0.67 10.64 -39.88
C VAL A 524 -0.50 9.28 -39.19
N THR A 525 0.03 9.31 -37.97
CA THR A 525 0.17 8.16 -37.07
C THR A 525 -0.51 8.46 -35.75
N ALA A 526 -0.80 7.43 -34.97
CA ALA A 526 -1.37 7.54 -33.63
C ALA A 526 -0.40 6.94 -32.60
N SER A 527 -0.30 7.54 -31.42
CA SER A 527 0.37 6.94 -30.28
C SER A 527 -0.59 6.78 -29.12
N ASP A 528 -0.51 5.64 -28.44
CA ASP A 528 -1.21 5.39 -27.17
C ASP A 528 -0.58 6.19 -26.01
N ARG A 529 -1.04 5.93 -24.78
CA ARG A 529 -0.47 6.53 -23.57
C ARG A 529 0.88 5.92 -23.16
N SER A 530 1.16 4.71 -23.63
CA SER A 530 2.39 3.94 -23.40
C SER A 530 3.53 4.39 -24.32
N GLY A 531 3.22 5.18 -25.35
CA GLY A 531 4.14 5.72 -26.34
C GLY A 531 4.33 4.84 -27.57
N ASN A 532 3.54 3.78 -27.76
CA ASN A 532 3.64 2.95 -28.96
C ASN A 532 2.99 3.70 -30.13
N GLU A 533 3.76 3.96 -31.18
CA GLU A 533 3.30 4.66 -32.37
C GLU A 533 2.90 3.67 -33.46
N SER A 534 1.71 3.86 -34.04
CA SER A 534 1.19 3.04 -35.13
C SER A 534 1.89 3.29 -36.46
N ASP A 535 1.69 2.39 -37.41
CA ASP A 535 2.00 2.66 -38.81
C ASP A 535 1.17 3.83 -39.34
N SER A 536 1.64 4.46 -40.41
CA SER A 536 0.89 5.58 -40.98
C SER A 536 -0.41 5.11 -41.65
N GLY A 537 -1.45 5.93 -41.49
CA GLY A 537 -2.66 5.83 -42.28
C GLY A 537 -2.45 6.16 -43.77
N GLU A 538 -3.55 6.49 -44.44
CA GLU A 538 -3.54 6.85 -45.87
C GLU A 538 -2.66 8.08 -46.16
N VAL A 539 -1.61 7.90 -46.97
CA VAL A 539 -0.70 8.99 -47.35
C VAL A 539 -1.41 10.02 -48.23
N GLN A 540 -1.22 11.30 -47.92
CA GLN A 540 -1.82 12.40 -48.67
C GLN A 540 -0.77 13.20 -49.42
N LYS A 541 -0.96 13.35 -50.73
CA LYS A 541 -0.04 14.07 -51.62
C LYS A 541 -0.50 15.51 -51.82
N VAL A 542 0.41 16.46 -51.63
CA VAL A 542 0.16 17.90 -51.80
C VAL A 542 1.25 18.52 -52.66
N GLU A 543 0.87 19.30 -53.67
CA GLU A 543 1.79 20.11 -54.47
C GLU A 543 1.77 21.56 -54.00
N VAL A 544 2.95 22.10 -53.71
CA VAL A 544 3.15 23.48 -53.28
C VAL A 544 3.86 24.22 -54.41
N LEU A 545 3.20 25.22 -54.96
CA LEU A 545 3.73 25.99 -56.09
C LEU A 545 4.98 26.75 -55.67
N GLY A 546 6.01 26.71 -56.52
CA GLY A 546 7.23 27.45 -56.32
C GLY A 546 7.07 28.95 -56.54
N ASN A 547 8.04 29.72 -56.08
CA ASN A 547 8.08 31.17 -56.29
C ASN A 547 8.05 31.54 -57.78
N THR A 548 8.68 30.71 -58.63
CA THR A 548 8.69 30.91 -60.07
C THR A 548 7.30 30.78 -60.68
N GLU A 549 6.57 29.73 -60.35
CA GLU A 549 5.25 29.42 -60.90
C GLU A 549 4.21 30.45 -60.47
N ILE A 550 4.29 30.92 -59.22
CA ILE A 550 3.43 31.99 -58.70
C ILE A 550 3.71 33.30 -59.41
N ARG A 551 4.99 33.66 -59.57
CA ARG A 551 5.40 34.84 -60.33
C ARG A 551 4.86 34.81 -61.77
N VAL A 552 4.89 33.65 -62.43
CA VAL A 552 4.34 33.48 -63.78
C VAL A 552 2.82 33.62 -63.79
N LYS A 553 2.12 33.01 -62.82
CA LYS A 553 0.65 33.12 -62.66
C LYS A 553 0.21 34.57 -62.46
N ASP A 554 0.91 35.29 -61.58
CA ASP A 554 0.66 36.70 -61.29
C ASP A 554 0.95 37.58 -62.51
N PHE A 555 2.07 37.35 -63.20
CA PHE A 555 2.38 38.02 -64.45
C PHE A 555 1.26 37.86 -65.49
N LYS A 556 0.78 36.62 -65.70
CA LYS A 556 -0.28 36.34 -66.69
C LYS A 556 -1.59 37.03 -66.34
N GLN A 557 -1.89 37.21 -65.05
CA GLN A 557 -3.05 37.97 -64.61
C GLN A 557 -2.89 39.47 -64.90
N VAL A 558 -1.72 40.04 -64.63
CA VAL A 558 -1.40 41.44 -64.96
C VAL A 558 -1.42 41.66 -66.48
N GLU A 559 -0.83 40.75 -67.27
CA GLU A 559 -0.81 40.79 -68.73
C GLU A 559 -2.23 40.83 -69.32
N ARG A 560 -3.12 39.93 -68.87
CA ARG A 560 -4.53 39.92 -69.31
C ARG A 560 -5.24 41.23 -68.98
N THR A 561 -5.01 41.76 -67.78
CA THR A 561 -5.59 43.02 -67.33
C THR A 561 -5.14 44.17 -68.24
N VAL A 562 -3.83 44.31 -68.48
CA VAL A 562 -3.29 45.39 -69.31
C VAL A 562 -3.75 45.26 -70.76
N ASN A 563 -3.75 44.07 -71.35
CA ASN A 563 -4.22 43.86 -72.72
C ASN A 563 -5.70 44.27 -72.90
N THR A 564 -6.53 44.02 -71.89
CA THR A 564 -7.94 44.46 -71.87
C THR A 564 -8.06 45.99 -71.83
N VAL A 565 -7.22 46.66 -71.02
CA VAL A 565 -7.19 48.12 -70.89
C VAL A 565 -6.67 48.78 -72.18
N ILE A 566 -5.64 48.20 -72.82
CA ILE A 566 -5.11 48.60 -74.13
C ILE A 566 -6.21 48.50 -75.19
N GLY A 567 -6.93 47.38 -75.26
CA GLY A 567 -8.05 47.19 -76.18
C GLY A 567 -9.16 48.22 -76.00
N SER A 568 -9.38 48.67 -74.76
CA SER A 568 -10.33 49.73 -74.41
C SER A 568 -9.80 51.16 -74.63
N LYS A 569 -8.57 51.33 -75.16
CA LYS A 569 -7.89 52.61 -75.41
C LYS A 569 -7.77 53.53 -74.19
N ARG A 570 -7.75 52.95 -72.97
CA ARG A 570 -7.63 53.67 -71.69
C ARG A 570 -6.15 53.91 -71.33
N TRP A 571 -5.45 54.72 -72.11
CA TRP A 571 -3.98 54.81 -72.06
C TRP A 571 -3.39 55.35 -70.75
N ASN A 572 -4.08 56.25 -70.04
CA ASN A 572 -3.65 56.74 -68.72
C ASN A 572 -3.54 55.60 -67.71
N GLU A 573 -4.43 54.62 -67.81
CA GLU A 573 -4.46 53.46 -66.92
C GLU A 573 -3.41 52.42 -67.31
N VAL A 574 -3.14 52.23 -68.60
CA VAL A 574 -2.00 51.42 -69.07
C VAL A 574 -0.69 52.00 -68.53
N GLN A 575 -0.51 53.33 -68.61
CA GLN A 575 0.67 54.02 -68.08
C GLN A 575 0.79 53.85 -66.56
N ARG A 576 -0.32 53.96 -65.83
CA ARG A 576 -0.35 53.76 -64.37
C ARG A 576 0.03 52.32 -64.01
N ILE A 577 -0.63 51.32 -64.60
CA ILE A 577 -0.35 49.91 -64.32
C ILE A 577 1.11 49.57 -64.65
N ALA A 578 1.64 50.04 -65.78
CA ALA A 578 3.03 49.81 -66.16
C ALA A 578 4.06 50.55 -65.28
N SER A 579 3.65 51.59 -64.54
CA SER A 579 4.53 52.34 -63.63
C SER A 579 4.48 51.80 -62.20
N GLU A 580 3.35 51.22 -61.81
CA GLU A 580 3.14 50.57 -60.50
C GLU A 580 3.50 49.08 -60.50
N ALA A 581 3.64 48.47 -61.69
CA ALA A 581 4.02 47.07 -61.82
C ALA A 581 5.38 46.78 -61.19
N GLN A 582 5.44 45.72 -60.37
CA GLN A 582 6.67 45.26 -59.74
C GLN A 582 7.59 44.61 -60.78
N PRO A 583 8.86 45.05 -60.93
CA PRO A 583 9.80 44.51 -61.91
C PRO A 583 10.13 43.03 -61.69
N GLU A 584 9.92 42.56 -60.45
CA GLU A 584 10.11 41.17 -60.05
C GLU A 584 8.99 40.25 -60.57
N ILE A 585 7.82 40.80 -60.91
CA ILE A 585 6.67 40.04 -61.43
C ILE A 585 6.55 40.19 -62.94
N VAL A 586 6.73 41.39 -63.45
CA VAL A 586 6.49 41.69 -64.87
C VAL A 586 7.82 41.82 -65.61
N PRO A 587 8.04 41.07 -66.71
CA PRO A 587 9.26 41.18 -67.48
C PRO A 587 9.49 42.59 -68.01
N GLN A 588 10.75 43.05 -67.98
CA GLN A 588 11.12 44.41 -68.37
C GLN A 588 10.65 44.78 -69.80
N ALA A 589 10.70 43.83 -70.74
CA ALA A 589 10.22 44.06 -72.10
C ALA A 589 8.73 44.41 -72.16
N TYR A 590 7.90 43.78 -71.32
CA TYR A 590 6.47 44.08 -71.21
C TYR A 590 6.23 45.46 -70.59
N LEU A 591 6.99 45.84 -69.55
CA LEU A 591 6.93 47.19 -68.96
C LEU A 591 7.24 48.27 -69.99
N GLU A 592 8.32 48.09 -70.75
CA GLU A 592 8.75 49.04 -71.78
C GLU A 592 7.75 49.11 -72.93
N TYR A 593 7.26 47.95 -73.40
CA TYR A 593 6.20 47.88 -74.40
C TYR A 593 4.95 48.64 -73.95
N TRP A 594 4.45 48.40 -72.73
CA TRP A 594 3.25 49.06 -72.21
C TRP A 594 3.43 50.56 -72.04
N LYS A 595 4.58 51.03 -71.53
CA LYS A 595 4.89 52.47 -71.41
C LYS A 595 4.96 53.15 -72.78
N LEU A 596 5.61 52.52 -73.76
CA LEU A 596 5.70 53.06 -75.12
C LEU A 596 4.32 53.11 -75.80
N SER A 597 3.54 52.04 -75.67
CA SER A 597 2.19 51.96 -76.23
C SER A 597 1.26 53.00 -75.59
N ALA A 598 1.29 53.15 -74.27
CA ALA A 598 0.53 54.18 -73.56
C ALA A 598 0.96 55.60 -73.95
N SER A 599 2.27 55.87 -74.01
CA SER A 599 2.81 57.18 -74.41
C SER A 599 2.36 57.59 -75.82
N ALA A 600 2.42 56.66 -76.78
CA ALA A 600 1.95 56.92 -78.13
C ALA A 600 0.42 57.06 -78.20
N GLY A 601 -0.32 56.19 -77.52
CA GLY A 601 -1.78 56.25 -77.46
C GLY A 601 -2.29 57.57 -76.86
N MET A 602 -1.63 58.07 -75.81
CA MET A 602 -1.89 59.41 -75.26
C MET A 602 -1.53 60.49 -76.27
N ALA A 603 -0.33 60.48 -76.85
CA ALA A 603 0.08 61.48 -77.83
C ALA A 603 -0.88 61.57 -79.04
N LEU A 604 -1.45 60.44 -79.46
CA LEU A 604 -2.45 60.38 -80.53
C LEU A 604 -3.85 60.87 -80.10
N ASN A 605 -4.27 60.64 -78.85
CA ASN A 605 -5.64 60.92 -78.40
C ASN A 605 -5.81 62.24 -77.62
N SER A 606 -4.86 62.64 -76.79
CA SER A 606 -5.02 63.81 -75.91
C SER A 606 -4.54 65.12 -76.54
N ASP A 607 -3.47 65.09 -77.35
CA ASP A 607 -3.00 66.27 -78.11
C ASP A 607 -2.30 65.84 -79.42
N PRO A 608 -3.08 65.43 -80.45
CA PRO A 608 -2.53 64.97 -81.73
C PRO A 608 -1.80 66.04 -82.54
N GLN A 609 -1.68 67.29 -82.04
CA GLN A 609 -0.86 68.33 -82.67
C GLN A 609 0.50 68.53 -81.97
N ASN A 610 0.74 67.84 -80.85
CA ASN A 610 2.00 67.90 -80.12
C ASN A 610 3.10 67.09 -80.82
N LEU A 611 3.78 67.76 -81.76
CA LEU A 611 4.85 67.15 -82.56
C LEU A 611 6.01 66.61 -81.69
N GLN A 612 6.28 67.24 -80.53
CA GLN A 612 7.35 66.80 -79.64
C GLN A 612 7.00 65.46 -78.99
N GLN A 613 5.80 65.30 -78.44
CA GLN A 613 5.35 64.04 -77.85
C GLN A 613 5.28 62.91 -78.88
N LEU A 614 4.73 63.19 -80.08
CA LEU A 614 4.68 62.21 -81.16
C LEU A 614 6.08 61.80 -81.65
N THR A 615 7.03 62.75 -81.72
CA THR A 615 8.42 62.45 -82.12
C THR A 615 9.16 61.62 -81.06
N SER A 616 8.95 61.92 -79.77
CA SER A 616 9.49 61.13 -78.67
C SER A 616 8.92 59.71 -78.66
N ALA A 617 7.60 59.56 -78.81
CA ALA A 617 6.93 58.26 -78.90
C ALA A 617 7.44 57.45 -80.11
N LYS A 618 7.54 58.08 -81.29
CA LYS A 618 8.14 57.48 -82.50
C LYS A 618 9.55 56.97 -82.23
N THR A 619 10.39 57.77 -81.56
CA THR A 619 11.80 57.43 -81.31
C THR A 619 11.92 56.25 -80.35
N GLY A 620 11.14 56.23 -79.28
CA GLY A 620 11.09 55.11 -78.33
C GLY A 620 10.61 53.81 -78.98
N MET A 621 9.54 53.88 -79.78
CA MET A 621 9.01 52.73 -80.54
C MET A 621 10.02 52.22 -81.58
N ASP A 622 10.64 53.12 -82.36
CA ASP A 622 11.68 52.74 -83.34
C ASP A 622 12.87 52.04 -82.65
N SER A 623 13.25 52.48 -81.45
CA SER A 623 14.33 51.87 -80.67
C SER A 623 13.96 50.46 -80.21
N PHE A 624 12.78 50.28 -79.62
CA PHE A 624 12.29 48.97 -79.17
C PHE A 624 12.14 47.98 -80.33
N ILE A 625 11.63 48.42 -81.48
CA ILE A 625 11.44 47.55 -82.65
C ILE A 625 12.77 47.08 -83.24
N LYS A 626 13.81 47.92 -83.21
CA LYS A 626 15.15 47.55 -83.69
C LYS A 626 15.88 46.60 -82.76
N SER A 627 15.75 46.83 -81.46
CA SER A 627 16.44 46.09 -80.42
C SER A 627 15.51 45.86 -79.23
N PRO A 628 14.60 44.88 -79.30
CA PRO A 628 13.67 44.59 -78.21
C PRO A 628 14.43 44.06 -76.98
N PRO A 629 14.02 44.42 -75.75
CA PRO A 629 14.61 43.88 -74.53
C PRO A 629 14.45 42.37 -74.45
N GLN A 630 15.40 41.69 -73.77
CA GLN A 630 15.33 40.25 -73.54
C GLN A 630 14.20 39.92 -72.55
N ILE A 631 13.57 38.76 -72.75
CA ILE A 631 12.57 38.22 -71.83
C ILE A 631 13.07 36.87 -71.33
N ASP A 632 13.01 36.67 -70.01
CA ASP A 632 13.33 35.40 -69.38
C ASP A 632 12.37 34.30 -69.92
N PRO A 633 12.91 33.18 -70.46
CA PRO A 633 12.09 32.07 -70.92
C PRO A 633 11.10 31.53 -69.89
N VAL A 634 11.37 31.71 -68.59
CA VAL A 634 10.57 31.17 -67.49
C VAL A 634 9.10 31.62 -67.50
N TYR A 635 8.76 32.73 -68.16
CA TYR A 635 7.38 33.24 -68.27
C TYR A 635 6.53 32.57 -69.36
N PHE A 636 7.07 31.58 -70.08
CA PHE A 636 6.42 30.90 -71.18
C PHE A 636 6.54 29.38 -71.06
N GLU A 637 5.41 28.69 -71.26
CA GLU A 637 5.32 27.22 -71.12
C GLU A 637 5.95 26.47 -72.31
N GLU A 638 5.99 27.07 -73.51
CA GLU A 638 6.46 26.43 -74.74
C GLU A 638 7.78 27.00 -75.27
N ALA A 639 8.61 26.12 -75.82
CA ALA A 639 9.84 26.50 -76.51
C ALA A 639 9.52 27.42 -77.71
N GLY A 640 10.03 28.66 -77.67
CA GLY A 640 9.76 29.69 -78.67
C GLY A 640 8.66 30.70 -78.27
N GLY A 641 7.97 30.48 -77.14
CA GLY A 641 6.93 31.40 -76.64
C GLY A 641 7.42 32.83 -76.40
N LYS A 642 8.68 33.00 -75.98
CA LYS A 642 9.31 34.33 -75.85
C LYS A 642 9.43 35.06 -77.19
N ASP A 643 9.75 34.33 -78.26
CA ASP A 643 9.96 34.92 -79.59
C ASP A 643 8.62 35.30 -80.19
N VAL A 644 7.58 34.49 -79.96
CA VAL A 644 6.19 34.82 -80.29
C VAL A 644 5.73 36.08 -79.56
N ALA A 645 6.00 36.19 -78.25
CA ALA A 645 5.62 37.35 -77.45
C ALA A 645 6.33 38.65 -77.91
N ILE A 646 7.65 38.60 -78.10
CA ILE A 646 8.44 39.74 -78.61
C ILE A 646 7.95 40.14 -80.00
N ASN A 647 7.74 39.18 -80.90
CA ASN A 647 7.23 39.47 -82.25
C ASN A 647 5.83 40.08 -82.21
N GLY A 648 4.96 39.60 -81.31
CA GLY A 648 3.64 40.19 -81.06
C GLY A 648 3.71 41.65 -80.62
N MET A 649 4.55 41.97 -79.63
CA MET A 649 4.78 43.35 -79.19
C MET A 649 5.31 44.23 -80.31
N VAL A 650 6.33 43.75 -81.04
CA VAL A 650 6.95 44.47 -82.15
C VAL A 650 5.92 44.77 -83.25
N ASN A 651 5.06 43.80 -83.60
CA ASN A 651 4.02 44.00 -84.60
C ASN A 651 2.95 44.98 -84.12
N SER A 652 2.54 44.91 -82.86
CA SER A 652 1.61 45.87 -82.23
C SER A 652 2.19 47.29 -82.23
N LEU A 653 3.45 47.46 -81.81
CA LEU A 653 4.12 48.76 -81.84
C LEU A 653 4.35 49.26 -83.27
N LYS A 654 4.62 48.40 -84.25
CA LYS A 654 4.73 48.80 -85.67
C LYS A 654 3.41 49.40 -86.17
N ALA A 655 2.29 48.76 -85.86
CA ALA A 655 0.96 49.27 -86.23
C ALA A 655 0.71 50.65 -85.60
N GLN A 656 0.94 50.81 -84.28
CA GLN A 656 0.79 52.11 -83.61
C GLN A 656 1.81 53.16 -84.10
N LEU A 657 3.03 52.73 -84.41
CA LEU A 657 4.09 53.60 -84.96
C LEU A 657 3.69 54.14 -86.34
N ASP A 658 3.02 53.35 -87.17
CA ASP A 658 2.51 53.81 -88.46
C ASP A 658 1.39 54.84 -88.29
N GLU A 659 0.54 54.69 -87.27
CA GLU A 659 -0.42 55.74 -86.87
C GLU A 659 0.29 57.02 -86.40
N VAL A 660 1.31 56.92 -85.53
CA VAL A 660 2.13 58.05 -85.07
C VAL A 660 2.87 58.73 -86.23
N LYS A 661 3.46 57.96 -87.15
CA LYS A 661 4.14 58.48 -88.35
C LYS A 661 3.14 59.20 -89.26
N SER A 662 1.95 58.63 -89.44
CA SER A 662 0.87 59.24 -90.21
C SER A 662 0.42 60.57 -89.59
N ALA A 663 0.26 60.63 -88.26
CA ALA A 663 -0.05 61.86 -87.54
C ALA A 663 1.07 62.91 -87.69
N ILE A 664 2.34 62.53 -87.52
CA ILE A 664 3.50 63.43 -87.73
C ILE A 664 3.54 63.94 -89.17
N LEU A 665 3.33 63.07 -90.15
CA LEU A 665 3.28 63.42 -91.57
C LEU A 665 2.15 64.40 -91.84
N TRP A 666 0.97 64.17 -91.28
CA TRP A 666 -0.19 65.05 -91.40
C TRP A 666 0.07 66.43 -90.79
N ILE A 667 0.67 66.50 -89.60
CA ILE A 667 1.09 67.77 -88.97
C ILE A 667 2.11 68.51 -89.84
N ARG A 668 3.11 67.81 -90.38
CA ARG A 668 4.11 68.42 -91.28
C ARG A 668 3.47 68.94 -92.55
N LEU A 669 2.60 68.17 -93.20
CA LEU A 669 1.85 68.58 -94.39
C LEU A 669 0.95 69.80 -94.10
N LYS A 670 0.30 69.85 -92.94
CA LYS A 670 -0.50 71.00 -92.48
C LYS A 670 0.35 72.27 -92.31
N LYS A 671 1.58 72.14 -91.80
CA LYS A 671 2.54 73.25 -91.61
C LYS A 671 3.09 73.81 -92.94
N PHE A 672 3.04 73.05 -94.03
CA PHE A 672 3.46 73.46 -95.38
C PHE A 672 2.31 73.99 -96.26
N GLY A 673 1.08 74.13 -95.74
CA GLY A 673 0.00 74.83 -96.45
C GLY A 673 -0.57 74.12 -97.70
N MET A 674 -0.48 72.79 -97.77
CA MET A 674 -0.85 72.01 -98.96
C MET A 674 -2.28 71.43 -98.84
N TYR A 675 -3.30 72.21 -99.24
CA TYR A 675 -4.65 71.68 -99.53
C TYR A 675 -4.90 71.72 -101.04
N GLY A 676 -5.02 70.55 -101.66
CA GLY A 676 -5.42 70.45 -103.06
C GLY A 676 -5.64 69.00 -103.48
N ALA A 677 -6.85 68.73 -104.00
CA ALA A 677 -7.46 67.55 -104.63
C ALA A 677 -6.64 66.28 -104.94
N ILE A 678 -5.33 66.36 -105.14
CA ILE A 678 -4.46 65.25 -105.55
C ILE A 678 -4.24 64.25 -104.40
N ALA A 679 -4.18 64.71 -103.15
CA ALA A 679 -4.03 63.83 -101.99
C ALA A 679 -5.29 62.96 -101.72
N LEU A 680 -6.48 63.47 -102.05
CA LEU A 680 -7.75 62.76 -101.87
C LEU A 680 -7.90 61.60 -102.88
N VAL A 681 -7.38 61.76 -104.09
CA VAL A 681 -7.45 60.74 -105.15
C VAL A 681 -6.54 59.55 -104.84
N VAL A 682 -5.35 59.79 -104.27
CA VAL A 682 -4.44 58.71 -103.86
C VAL A 682 -4.98 57.93 -102.66
N LEU A 683 -5.62 58.62 -101.71
CA LEU A 683 -6.29 58.00 -100.55
C LEU A 683 -7.54 57.20 -100.96
N LEU A 684 -8.33 57.66 -101.93
CA LEU A 684 -9.50 56.93 -102.42
C LEU A 684 -9.14 55.68 -103.23
N ILE A 685 -8.01 55.68 -103.95
CA ILE A 685 -7.51 54.51 -104.69
C ILE A 685 -6.97 53.46 -103.70
N LEU A 686 -6.27 53.86 -102.64
CA LEU A 686 -5.81 52.95 -101.59
C LEU A 686 -6.98 52.40 -100.73
N PHE A 687 -8.00 53.22 -100.44
CA PHE A 687 -9.20 52.81 -99.70
C PHE A 687 -10.12 51.90 -100.54
N GLY A 688 -10.18 52.10 -101.86
CA GLY A 688 -10.93 51.27 -102.81
C GLY A 688 -10.34 49.86 -102.96
N VAL A 689 -9.01 49.74 -102.98
CA VAL A 689 -8.33 48.43 -103.01
C VAL A 689 -8.44 47.71 -101.66
N TYR A 690 -8.43 48.44 -100.54
CA TYR A 690 -8.63 47.90 -99.20
C TYR A 690 -10.07 47.37 -98.97
N LYS A 691 -11.11 48.07 -99.47
CA LYS A 691 -12.50 47.58 -99.42
C LYS A 691 -12.80 46.43 -100.39
N TYR A 692 -12.09 46.34 -101.51
CA TYR A 692 -12.28 45.28 -102.51
C TYR A 692 -11.88 43.90 -101.95
N ILE A 693 -10.82 43.84 -101.13
CA ILE A 693 -10.31 42.59 -100.53
C ILE A 693 -11.19 42.09 -99.36
N GLN A 694 -11.97 42.96 -98.71
CA GLN A 694 -12.87 42.60 -97.59
C GLN A 694 -14.30 42.22 -98.04
N SER A 695 -14.64 42.31 -99.33
CA SER A 695 -16.04 42.24 -99.81
C SER A 695 -16.51 40.88 -100.34
N ARG A 696 -15.75 39.78 -100.16
CA ARG A 696 -16.22 38.43 -100.46
C ARG A 696 -16.28 37.56 -99.21
N LYS A 697 -17.40 37.64 -98.49
CA LYS A 697 -18.04 36.53 -97.75
C LYS A 697 -19.40 37.01 -97.24
N VAL A 698 -20.47 36.85 -98.03
CA VAL A 698 -21.83 36.58 -97.52
C VAL A 698 -22.61 35.86 -98.63
N THR A 699 -22.73 34.55 -98.53
CA THR A 699 -23.86 33.81 -99.12
C THR A 699 -24.58 33.17 -97.93
N GLN A 700 -25.73 33.74 -97.58
CA GLN A 700 -26.72 33.05 -96.76
C GLN A 700 -27.41 31.99 -97.64
N MET A 701 -27.43 30.74 -97.18
CA MET A 701 -28.43 29.68 -97.42
C MET A 701 -27.87 28.37 -96.81
N PRO A 702 -28.70 27.38 -96.41
CA PRO A 702 -30.00 27.41 -95.75
C PRO A 702 -29.92 26.75 -94.35
N THR A 703 -30.94 26.97 -93.52
CA THR A 703 -31.18 26.24 -92.27
C THR A 703 -31.24 24.74 -92.53
N ILE A 704 -30.41 23.95 -91.85
CA ILE A 704 -30.53 22.49 -91.83
C ILE A 704 -31.83 22.16 -91.09
N ARG A 705 -32.85 21.70 -91.83
CA ARG A 705 -33.97 20.95 -91.26
C ARG A 705 -33.50 19.52 -91.07
N ILE A 706 -33.52 19.07 -89.82
CA ILE A 706 -33.24 17.70 -89.42
C ILE A 706 -34.57 16.95 -89.54
N ASP A 707 -34.86 16.40 -90.71
CA ASP A 707 -35.90 15.38 -90.86
C ASP A 707 -35.20 14.03 -91.01
N GLU A 708 -35.67 13.05 -90.23
CA GLU A 708 -35.34 11.61 -90.24
C GLU A 708 -34.14 11.16 -89.38
N GLY A 709 -34.46 10.63 -88.18
CA GLY A 709 -33.85 9.36 -87.74
C GLY A 709 -32.95 9.33 -86.50
N ILE A 710 -32.83 10.39 -85.69
CA ILE A 710 -31.99 10.37 -84.46
C ILE A 710 -32.88 10.68 -83.24
N PRO A 711 -32.94 9.82 -82.20
CA PRO A 711 -33.71 10.13 -81.00
C PRO A 711 -33.14 11.38 -80.31
N PRO A 712 -33.98 12.33 -79.85
CA PRO A 712 -33.56 13.66 -79.42
C PRO A 712 -32.88 13.72 -78.04
N GLU A 713 -32.62 12.58 -77.41
CA GLU A 713 -32.26 12.52 -75.99
C GLU A 713 -31.07 11.57 -75.79
N ILE A 714 -29.94 12.15 -75.39
CA ILE A 714 -28.75 11.39 -74.98
C ILE A 714 -29.11 10.68 -73.69
N THR A 715 -29.12 9.35 -73.72
CA THR A 715 -29.39 8.50 -72.55
C THR A 715 -28.18 7.60 -72.35
N PRO A 716 -27.18 8.04 -71.55
CA PRO A 716 -26.00 7.23 -71.29
C PRO A 716 -26.44 5.88 -70.70
N SER A 717 -25.94 4.78 -71.26
CA SER A 717 -26.23 3.46 -70.71
C SER A 717 -25.68 3.37 -69.28
N LYS A 718 -26.27 2.50 -68.44
CA LYS A 718 -25.73 2.25 -67.09
C LYS A 718 -24.27 1.79 -67.13
N GLU A 719 -23.85 1.17 -68.24
CA GLU A 719 -22.47 0.73 -68.44
C GLU A 719 -21.55 1.91 -68.75
N ALA A 720 -21.98 2.83 -69.62
CA ALA A 720 -21.23 4.04 -69.92
C ALA A 720 -21.03 4.94 -68.69
N LEU A 721 -22.02 5.01 -67.78
CA LEU A 721 -21.90 5.76 -66.52
C LEU A 721 -20.98 5.12 -65.49
N LYS A 722 -20.48 3.89 -65.71
CA LYS A 722 -19.42 3.32 -64.87
C LYS A 722 -18.06 3.95 -65.14
N ASP A 723 -17.85 4.50 -66.34
CA ASP A 723 -16.63 5.27 -66.61
C ASP A 723 -16.72 6.61 -65.85
N PRO A 724 -15.81 6.87 -64.89
CA PRO A 724 -15.89 8.07 -64.06
C PRO A 724 -15.69 9.36 -64.87
N THR A 725 -15.03 9.28 -66.03
CA THR A 725 -14.89 10.41 -66.97
C THR A 725 -16.23 10.70 -67.63
N VAL A 726 -16.93 9.69 -68.14
CA VAL A 726 -18.26 9.86 -68.74
C VAL A 726 -19.27 10.35 -67.71
N LEU A 727 -19.29 9.77 -66.50
CA LEU A 727 -20.18 10.21 -65.41
C LEU A 727 -19.93 11.68 -65.03
N ARG A 728 -18.65 12.07 -64.91
CA ARG A 728 -18.27 13.46 -64.60
C ARG A 728 -18.68 14.42 -65.72
N ARG A 729 -18.34 14.11 -66.98
CA ARG A 729 -18.70 14.97 -68.12
C ARG A 729 -20.21 15.06 -68.31
N TRP A 730 -20.93 13.96 -68.05
CA TRP A 730 -22.38 13.95 -68.07
C TRP A 730 -22.96 14.91 -67.03
N ALA A 731 -22.46 14.88 -65.79
CA ALA A 731 -22.87 15.81 -64.75
C ALA A 731 -22.53 17.27 -65.09
N GLU A 732 -21.37 17.54 -65.70
CA GLU A 732 -20.96 18.88 -66.15
C GLU A 732 -21.94 19.44 -67.20
N VAL A 733 -22.42 18.61 -68.12
CA VAL A 733 -23.43 18.97 -69.11
C VAL A 733 -24.82 19.17 -68.46
N GLN A 734 -25.19 18.36 -67.46
CA GLN A 734 -26.45 18.57 -66.73
C GLN A 734 -26.43 19.86 -65.91
N ALA A 735 -25.26 20.26 -65.39
CA ALA A 735 -25.07 21.49 -64.64
C ALA A 735 -25.11 22.74 -65.54
N ASP A 736 -24.55 22.65 -66.75
CA ASP A 736 -24.61 23.71 -67.75
C ASP A 736 -24.75 23.13 -69.16
N SER A 737 -26.02 22.96 -69.58
CA SER A 737 -26.39 22.46 -70.89
C SER A 737 -26.24 23.49 -72.01
N SER A 738 -25.89 24.75 -71.67
CA SER A 738 -25.66 25.84 -72.62
C SER A 738 -24.19 26.00 -73.02
N SER A 739 -23.29 25.20 -72.44
CA SER A 739 -21.86 25.20 -72.76
C SER A 739 -21.53 24.20 -73.88
N ALA A 740 -21.17 24.70 -75.06
CA ALA A 740 -20.74 23.88 -76.19
C ALA A 740 -19.48 23.05 -75.87
N GLU A 741 -18.59 23.60 -75.05
CA GLU A 741 -17.37 22.95 -74.58
C GLU A 741 -17.68 21.74 -73.68
N ASN A 742 -18.66 21.84 -72.79
CA ASN A 742 -19.07 20.72 -71.94
C ASN A 742 -19.61 19.56 -72.77
N TRP A 743 -20.45 19.88 -73.77
CA TRP A 743 -20.97 18.91 -74.73
C TRP A 743 -19.85 18.25 -75.56
N SER A 744 -18.83 19.01 -76.01
CA SER A 744 -17.68 18.45 -76.74
C SER A 744 -16.79 17.55 -75.86
N ARG A 745 -16.59 17.90 -74.58
CA ARG A 745 -15.86 17.05 -73.63
C ARG A 745 -16.60 15.75 -73.33
N LEU A 746 -17.93 15.81 -73.21
CA LEU A 746 -18.76 14.62 -73.08
C LEU A 746 -18.67 13.75 -74.35
N ALA A 747 -18.68 14.37 -75.53
CA ALA A 747 -18.50 13.65 -76.79
C ALA A 747 -17.18 12.88 -76.85
N PHE A 748 -16.08 13.52 -76.42
CA PHE A 748 -14.76 12.88 -76.36
C PHE A 748 -14.71 11.76 -75.31
N ALA A 749 -15.39 11.92 -74.17
CA ALA A 749 -15.48 10.87 -73.16
C ALA A 749 -16.24 9.63 -73.70
N PHE A 750 -17.34 9.83 -74.43
CA PHE A 750 -18.05 8.74 -75.10
C PHE A 750 -17.23 8.07 -76.19
N HIS A 751 -16.48 8.86 -76.98
CA HIS A 751 -15.58 8.33 -78.01
C HIS A 751 -14.51 7.41 -77.42
N ASN A 752 -13.89 7.80 -76.30
CA ASN A 752 -12.85 7.00 -75.65
C ASN A 752 -13.34 5.63 -75.14
N ILE A 753 -14.64 5.50 -74.84
CA ILE A 753 -15.25 4.23 -74.42
C ILE A 753 -15.92 3.48 -75.58
N GLY A 754 -15.79 3.98 -76.81
CA GLY A 754 -16.31 3.35 -78.03
C GLY A 754 -17.80 3.58 -78.30
N GLU A 755 -18.47 4.45 -77.53
CA GLU A 755 -19.89 4.80 -77.68
C GLU A 755 -20.05 5.92 -78.73
N LEU A 756 -19.78 5.59 -80.00
CA LEU A 756 -19.69 6.55 -81.10
C LEU A 756 -21.00 7.31 -81.37
N GLU A 757 -22.15 6.66 -81.23
CA GLU A 757 -23.46 7.28 -81.40
C GLU A 757 -23.72 8.38 -80.35
N ASN A 758 -23.41 8.10 -79.08
CA ASN A 758 -23.53 9.06 -77.99
C ASN A 758 -22.51 10.21 -78.12
N ALA A 759 -21.31 9.92 -78.64
CA ALA A 759 -20.30 10.92 -78.97
C ALA A 759 -20.79 11.90 -80.06
N ILE A 760 -21.36 11.36 -81.15
CA ILE A 760 -21.93 12.16 -82.24
C ILE A 760 -23.09 13.03 -81.75
N GLN A 761 -24.02 12.48 -80.96
CA GLN A 761 -25.13 13.24 -80.40
C GLN A 761 -24.67 14.38 -79.48
N SER A 762 -23.64 14.14 -78.67
CA SER A 762 -23.06 15.16 -77.80
C SER A 762 -22.42 16.29 -78.61
N LEU A 763 -21.71 15.98 -79.70
CA LEU A 763 -21.19 17.01 -80.62
C LEU A 763 -22.28 17.74 -81.40
N TYR A 764 -23.41 17.11 -81.71
CA TYR A 764 -24.57 17.81 -82.26
C TYR A 764 -25.06 18.89 -81.31
N LYS A 765 -25.16 18.60 -80.00
CA LYS A 765 -25.51 19.60 -78.99
C LYS A 765 -24.48 20.72 -78.87
N ALA A 766 -23.18 20.41 -78.99
CA ALA A 766 -22.14 21.42 -79.05
C ALA A 766 -22.32 22.36 -80.28
N LEU A 767 -22.65 21.81 -81.45
CA LEU A 767 -22.90 22.57 -82.67
C LEU A 767 -24.24 23.33 -82.68
N GLU A 768 -25.24 22.90 -81.89
CA GLU A 768 -26.47 23.70 -81.67
C GLU A 768 -26.14 25.03 -80.97
N ILE A 769 -25.16 25.02 -80.07
CA ILE A 769 -24.73 26.19 -79.28
C ILE A 769 -23.72 27.03 -80.05
N GLU A 770 -22.73 26.40 -80.68
CA GLU A 770 -21.70 27.06 -81.50
C GLU A 770 -21.66 26.50 -82.95
N PRO A 771 -22.57 26.96 -83.84
CA PRO A 771 -22.74 26.38 -85.18
C PRO A 771 -21.59 26.59 -86.15
N GLU A 772 -20.64 27.47 -85.82
CA GLU A 772 -19.49 27.80 -86.68
C GLU A 772 -18.15 27.40 -86.03
N ASN A 773 -18.18 26.60 -84.97
CA ASN A 773 -16.96 26.12 -84.34
C ASN A 773 -16.27 25.09 -85.26
N THR A 774 -15.15 25.50 -85.84
CA THR A 774 -14.35 24.69 -86.76
C THR A 774 -13.94 23.36 -86.13
N ARG A 775 -13.53 23.36 -84.86
CA ARG A 775 -13.10 22.15 -84.15
C ARG A 775 -14.23 21.11 -84.04
N PHE A 776 -15.46 21.54 -83.76
CA PHE A 776 -16.58 20.61 -83.64
C PHE A 776 -16.99 20.02 -84.99
N HIS A 777 -16.92 20.79 -86.08
CA HIS A 777 -17.09 20.25 -87.43
C HIS A 777 -15.99 19.26 -87.81
N PHE A 778 -14.74 19.50 -87.43
CA PHE A 778 -13.66 18.55 -87.64
C PHE A 778 -13.88 17.24 -86.87
N GLN A 779 -14.21 17.33 -85.57
CA GLN A 779 -14.49 16.16 -84.72
C GLN A 779 -15.70 15.36 -85.23
N MET A 780 -16.78 16.04 -85.64
CA MET A 780 -17.95 15.40 -86.25
C MET A 780 -17.62 14.65 -87.53
N GLY A 781 -16.79 15.25 -88.40
CA GLY A 781 -16.33 14.57 -89.61
C GLY A 781 -15.60 13.26 -89.30
N HIS A 782 -14.75 13.27 -88.27
CA HIS A 782 -14.01 12.09 -87.84
C HIS A 782 -14.91 11.01 -87.22
N PHE A 783 -15.81 11.37 -86.31
CA PHE A 783 -16.70 10.38 -85.68
C PHE A 783 -17.68 9.77 -86.68
N HIS A 784 -18.21 10.56 -87.63
CA HIS A 784 -19.04 10.03 -88.73
C HIS A 784 -18.24 9.14 -89.68
N LYS A 785 -16.95 9.39 -89.88
CA LYS A 785 -16.08 8.46 -90.62
C LYS A 785 -15.94 7.14 -89.86
N GLU A 786 -15.67 7.19 -88.56
CA GLU A 786 -15.43 5.99 -87.73
C GLU A 786 -16.66 5.09 -87.62
N ILE A 787 -17.86 5.67 -87.60
CA ILE A 787 -19.13 4.91 -87.64
C ILE A 787 -19.52 4.47 -89.07
N GLY A 788 -18.73 4.80 -90.09
CA GLY A 788 -18.94 4.45 -91.49
C GLY A 788 -19.97 5.32 -92.24
N ASN A 789 -20.44 6.41 -91.64
CA ASN A 789 -21.34 7.37 -92.28
C ASN A 789 -20.58 8.41 -93.11
N ASN A 790 -20.03 7.95 -94.23
CA ASN A 790 -19.19 8.77 -95.12
C ASN A 790 -19.90 10.01 -95.67
N LYS A 791 -21.23 9.97 -95.82
CA LYS A 791 -22.02 11.11 -96.34
C LYS A 791 -22.01 12.29 -95.38
N ASP A 792 -22.30 12.05 -94.10
CA ASP A 792 -22.28 13.11 -93.08
C ASP A 792 -20.85 13.53 -92.72
N ALA A 793 -19.89 12.61 -92.78
CA ALA A 793 -18.47 12.92 -92.63
C ALA A 793 -18.02 13.96 -93.68
N ILE A 794 -18.34 13.75 -94.95
CA ILE A 794 -18.02 14.68 -96.05
C ILE A 794 -18.62 16.07 -95.76
N ARG A 795 -19.89 16.14 -95.37
CA ARG A 795 -20.59 17.41 -95.11
C ARG A 795 -19.90 18.24 -94.00
N HIS A 796 -19.48 17.59 -92.91
CA HIS A 796 -18.83 18.28 -91.80
C HIS A 796 -17.39 18.68 -92.11
N PHE A 797 -16.65 17.88 -92.88
CA PHE A 797 -15.33 18.25 -93.38
C PHE A 797 -15.36 19.40 -94.39
N GLU A 798 -16.36 19.47 -95.27
CA GLU A 798 -16.56 20.62 -96.16
C GLU A 798 -16.81 21.89 -95.34
N ARG A 799 -17.68 21.82 -94.33
CA ARG A 799 -17.96 22.96 -93.45
C ARG A 799 -16.74 23.42 -92.66
N TYR A 800 -15.90 22.47 -92.20
CA TYR A 800 -14.61 22.78 -91.58
C TYR A 800 -13.70 23.62 -92.50
N LEU A 801 -13.58 23.24 -93.78
CA LEU A 801 -12.75 23.95 -94.76
C LEU A 801 -13.33 25.33 -95.15
N GLU A 802 -14.65 25.49 -95.13
CA GLU A 802 -15.31 26.79 -95.38
C GLU A 802 -15.01 27.82 -94.27
N LEU A 803 -15.07 27.34 -93.03
CA LEU A 803 -14.86 28.14 -91.82
C LEU A 803 -13.37 28.37 -91.53
N ASN A 804 -12.49 27.48 -91.98
CA ASN A 804 -11.03 27.58 -91.87
C ASN A 804 -10.33 27.62 -93.25
N PRO A 805 -10.38 28.77 -93.97
CA PRO A 805 -9.85 28.89 -95.33
C PRO A 805 -8.31 29.03 -95.41
N GLU A 806 -7.60 29.15 -94.29
CA GLU A 806 -6.14 29.24 -94.28
C GLU A 806 -5.49 27.85 -94.44
N SER A 807 -4.43 27.76 -95.26
CA SER A 807 -3.72 26.51 -95.57
C SER A 807 -2.90 26.02 -94.38
N THR A 808 -3.60 25.57 -93.34
CA THR A 808 -3.02 24.81 -92.24
C THR A 808 -2.81 23.36 -92.70
N LYS A 809 -1.81 22.68 -92.12
CA LYS A 809 -1.58 21.25 -92.35
C LYS A 809 -2.86 20.42 -92.18
N SER A 810 -3.69 20.75 -91.19
CA SER A 810 -4.99 20.11 -90.95
C SER A 810 -6.02 20.37 -92.06
N ALA A 811 -6.01 21.53 -92.71
CA ALA A 811 -6.87 21.79 -93.87
C ALA A 811 -6.44 20.99 -95.11
N GLU A 812 -5.14 20.75 -95.29
CA GLU A 812 -4.62 19.85 -96.35
C GLU A 812 -4.98 18.38 -96.07
N GLU A 813 -4.86 17.95 -94.81
CA GLU A 813 -5.25 16.61 -94.37
C GLU A 813 -6.75 16.34 -94.59
N VAL A 814 -7.62 17.31 -94.25
CA VAL A 814 -9.07 17.20 -94.49
C VAL A 814 -9.40 17.17 -95.97
N LYS A 815 -8.72 17.97 -96.81
CA LYS A 815 -8.89 17.90 -98.27
C LYS A 815 -8.54 16.51 -98.81
N GLY A 816 -7.42 15.93 -98.37
CA GLY A 816 -7.02 14.58 -98.77
C GLY A 816 -7.96 13.48 -98.25
N LEU A 817 -8.59 13.69 -97.09
CA LEU A 817 -9.58 12.77 -96.54
C LEU A 817 -10.93 12.86 -97.29
N LEU A 818 -11.37 14.07 -97.65
CA LEU A 818 -12.55 14.31 -98.49
C LEU A 818 -12.43 13.65 -99.87
N GLU A 819 -11.25 13.69 -100.50
CA GLU A 819 -11.02 13.01 -101.78
C GLU A 819 -11.18 11.50 -101.68
N ARG A 820 -10.67 10.88 -100.61
CA ARG A 820 -10.80 9.44 -100.35
C ARG A 820 -12.24 9.03 -100.09
N LEU A 821 -12.94 9.75 -99.21
CA LEU A 821 -14.34 9.48 -98.89
C LEU A 821 -15.26 9.63 -100.11
N ARG A 822 -15.00 10.60 -101.00
CA ARG A 822 -15.75 10.78 -102.25
C ARG A 822 -15.48 9.67 -103.28
N LYS A 823 -14.30 9.05 -103.25
CA LYS A 823 -13.94 7.90 -104.10
C LYS A 823 -14.41 6.56 -103.54
N GLY A 824 -14.91 6.53 -102.31
CA GLY A 824 -15.29 5.29 -101.61
C GLY A 824 -14.08 4.48 -101.13
N GLU A 825 -12.93 5.13 -100.94
CA GLU A 825 -11.72 4.55 -100.38
C GLU A 825 -11.74 4.74 -98.84
N GLU A 826 -11.47 3.68 -98.07
CA GLU A 826 -11.49 3.68 -96.58
C GLU A 826 -10.46 4.64 -95.93
#